data_AF-W0FRL6-F1
#
_entry.id   AF-W0FRL6-F1
#
_cell.length_a   1.000
_cell.length_b   1.000
_cell.length_c   1.000
_cell.angle_alpha   90.00
_cell.angle_beta   90.00
_cell.angle_gamma   90.00
#
_symmetry.space_group_name_H-M   'P 1'
#
loop_
_entity.id
_entity.type
_entity.pdbx_description
1 polymer ?
#
loop_
_entity_poly.entity_id
_entity_poly.type
_entity_poly.pdbx_seq_one_letter_code
_entity_poly.pdbx_strand_id
1 'polypeptide(L)'
;MKKHVVRIGVILVASVLLAFLLEFVQIRTQPPVYEAEERVVSEAETLDFARAELTNAVQDGENIKTGGDGTVILFRFQPAKTLSYVAIESKKHVRSEFQIRISWSRDGETFSDADSTEILANPQTVVWKAEIPEGQYASLKIELDNKLTIRPIRCRDAVTEKVPAPESLRLWRVGILIPSLFFVISVLYWFRAGRRLAAAFRRAAASLKKAGWKIPLRILVFLALSFLAYAALRWVISGAFFGPVDIPRRLFCVLAGLAAGLLLAFPKTLGEKPERLFVFFCLLSGWMLVFLFPNDPFVNWDMEYHFEQTHLYSYLGEERLTLPDTDIVYLENSHDSFNWDERIRSQETQDILYAEGASVVGYKGLMLNSIYDIFPAAGMFLGRVFQLPWRWTLYLSKFFNLLTCALCGFFAIRRLKSGKMILACVLLIPTNIFLASVFSYDHGVTSFMALGMSYFFAEWQEPEKKLTRRNAFVILGCLTFACLTKAFYAPALLFTLFMPKGKWAEIPAERREYLSRKTYALFTCLALLVCLLPYILPMFQGNVVTDMRGGSSAEPMDQVRYILEDPLRFFRLLFSFQSGYLNPANSSGLLTFFAYEGQGPGWQALCVILVLIALTDKKPCDRPLEKKFLTRIMGLFLLYISVCVICFCLYITYTQQKQGTDVILGVQPRYLLPFVFPVLMLFGSGLAAKLLKIDRDWKQRIYNGLAFLGPLVILFNVIYTVCISKFT
;
A
#
# COMPACT_ATOMS: atom_id res chain seq x y z
N MET A 1 -25.53 33.84 -13.61
CA MET A 1 -24.89 32.94 -14.60
C MET A 1 -23.43 33.29 -14.89
N LYS A 2 -23.10 34.51 -15.35
CA LYS A 2 -21.71 34.95 -15.67
C LYS A 2 -20.65 34.63 -14.59
N LYS A 3 -20.91 34.93 -13.31
CA LYS A 3 -19.97 34.61 -12.20
C LYS A 3 -19.72 33.10 -12.02
N HIS A 4 -20.67 32.23 -12.35
CA HIS A 4 -20.48 30.77 -12.24
C HIS A 4 -19.69 30.23 -13.42
N VAL A 5 -19.96 30.71 -14.64
CA VAL A 5 -19.22 30.34 -15.85
C VAL A 5 -17.76 30.75 -15.74
N VAL A 6 -17.47 31.98 -15.31
CA VAL A 6 -16.09 32.45 -15.08
C VAL A 6 -15.37 31.57 -14.05
N ARG A 7 -16.05 31.16 -12.97
CA ARG A 7 -15.44 30.29 -11.94
C ARG A 7 -15.12 28.90 -12.46
N ILE A 8 -16.03 28.30 -13.22
CA ILE A 8 -15.80 26.99 -13.85
C ILE A 8 -14.62 27.11 -14.83
N GLY A 9 -14.57 28.17 -15.62
CA GLY A 9 -13.45 28.47 -16.52
C GLY A 9 -12.11 28.57 -15.78
N VAL A 10 -12.05 29.30 -14.66
CA VAL A 10 -10.82 29.41 -13.86
C VAL A 10 -10.38 28.06 -13.30
N ILE A 11 -11.31 27.25 -12.77
CA ILE A 11 -10.98 25.91 -12.26
C ILE A 11 -10.48 25.00 -13.38
N LEU A 12 -11.11 25.04 -14.55
CA LEU A 12 -10.69 24.28 -15.71
C LEU A 12 -9.28 24.67 -16.16
N VAL A 13 -9.00 25.96 -16.34
CA VAL A 13 -7.66 26.46 -16.71
C VAL A 13 -6.61 26.06 -15.67
N ALA A 14 -6.89 26.21 -14.38
CA ALA A 14 -5.98 25.78 -13.32
C ALA A 14 -5.71 24.27 -13.35
N SER A 15 -6.73 23.46 -13.68
CA SER A 15 -6.59 22.00 -13.80
C SER A 15 -5.71 21.61 -14.98
N VAL A 16 -5.86 22.29 -16.13
CA VAL A 16 -5.02 22.08 -17.31
C VAL A 16 -3.57 22.44 -17.02
N LEU A 17 -3.30 23.63 -16.48
CA LEU A 17 -1.94 24.08 -16.15
C LEU A 17 -1.26 23.14 -15.15
N LEU A 18 -1.99 22.71 -14.11
CA LEU A 18 -1.47 21.79 -13.12
C LEU A 18 -1.22 20.39 -13.71
N ALA A 19 -2.06 19.91 -14.63
CA ALA A 19 -1.84 18.63 -15.30
C ALA A 19 -0.54 18.61 -16.11
N PHE A 20 -0.29 19.67 -16.90
CA PHE A 20 0.97 19.81 -17.64
C PHE A 20 2.18 19.93 -16.70
N LEU A 21 2.05 20.68 -15.60
CA LEU A 21 3.11 20.81 -14.62
C LEU A 21 3.45 19.46 -13.96
N LEU A 22 2.43 18.69 -13.55
CA LEU A 22 2.64 17.38 -12.94
C LEU A 22 3.29 16.40 -13.92
N GLU A 23 2.86 16.40 -15.19
CA GLU A 23 3.48 15.56 -16.23
C GLU A 23 4.94 15.94 -16.47
N PHE A 24 5.23 17.24 -16.55
CA PHE A 24 6.60 17.74 -16.71
C PHE A 24 7.49 17.35 -15.54
N VAL A 25 6.99 17.51 -14.30
CA VAL A 25 7.71 17.10 -13.10
C VAL A 25 7.94 15.60 -13.08
N GLN A 26 6.94 14.80 -13.46
CA GLN A 26 7.06 13.34 -13.48
C GLN A 26 8.17 12.85 -14.41
N ILE A 27 8.20 13.36 -15.64
CA ILE A 27 9.23 13.02 -16.64
C ILE A 27 10.64 13.29 -16.13
N ARG A 28 10.82 14.34 -15.32
CA ARG A 28 12.12 14.77 -14.78
C ARG A 28 12.56 14.03 -13.52
N THR A 29 11.65 13.32 -12.85
CA THR A 29 11.87 12.78 -11.50
C THR A 29 11.69 11.27 -11.41
N GLN A 30 11.16 10.64 -12.45
CA GLN A 30 11.06 9.18 -12.51
C GLN A 30 12.42 8.51 -12.77
N PRO A 31 12.63 7.28 -12.27
CA PRO A 31 13.82 6.48 -12.58
C PRO A 31 13.99 6.35 -14.10
N PRO A 32 15.18 6.51 -14.69
CA PRO A 32 15.36 6.48 -16.13
C PRO A 32 14.93 5.14 -16.75
N VAL A 33 14.43 5.16 -17.99
CA VAL A 33 14.38 3.95 -18.85
C VAL A 33 15.60 3.97 -19.72
N TYR A 34 16.12 2.80 -20.06
CA TYR A 34 17.23 2.66 -20.99
C TYR A 34 16.78 2.01 -22.29
N GLU A 35 17.44 2.36 -23.38
CA GLU A 35 17.24 1.70 -24.67
C GLU A 35 17.63 0.22 -24.59
N ALA A 36 16.97 -0.63 -25.37
CA ALA A 36 17.21 -2.07 -25.36
C ALA A 36 18.61 -2.43 -25.90
N GLU A 37 19.16 -1.58 -26.78
CA GLU A 37 20.53 -1.71 -27.28
C GLU A 37 21.44 -0.79 -26.47
N GLU A 38 22.40 -1.37 -25.75
CA GLU A 38 23.42 -0.58 -25.08
C GLU A 38 24.36 0.03 -26.12
N ARG A 39 24.74 1.29 -25.93
CA ARG A 39 25.67 1.95 -26.84
C ARG A 39 27.07 1.45 -26.56
N VAL A 40 27.70 0.90 -27.59
CA VAL A 40 29.11 0.54 -27.56
C VAL A 40 29.95 1.83 -27.49
N VAL A 41 30.52 2.12 -26.32
CA VAL A 41 31.43 3.25 -26.08
C VAL A 41 32.84 2.89 -26.55
N SER A 42 33.23 1.63 -26.43
CA SER A 42 34.44 1.05 -27.01
C SER A 42 34.10 -0.28 -27.64
N GLU A 43 34.41 -0.46 -28.92
CA GLU A 43 34.27 -1.75 -29.58
C GLU A 43 35.13 -2.82 -28.89
N ALA A 44 34.68 -4.07 -28.97
CA ALA A 44 35.48 -5.19 -28.51
C ALA A 44 36.76 -5.25 -29.34
N GLU A 45 37.92 -5.20 -28.69
CA GLU A 45 39.17 -5.28 -29.42
C GLU A 45 39.39 -6.74 -29.84
N THR A 46 39.52 -6.98 -31.15
CA THR A 46 39.77 -8.31 -31.70
C THR A 46 41.24 -8.48 -32.09
N LEU A 47 41.71 -9.72 -32.06
CA LEU A 47 43.04 -10.09 -32.53
C LEU A 47 42.98 -10.43 -34.02
N ASP A 48 43.85 -9.78 -34.80
CA ASP A 48 43.99 -10.03 -36.23
C ASP A 48 44.77 -11.33 -36.47
N PHE A 49 44.06 -12.33 -37.02
CA PHE A 49 44.64 -13.64 -37.34
C PHE A 49 45.70 -13.61 -38.43
N ALA A 50 45.77 -12.57 -39.27
CA ALA A 50 46.83 -12.43 -40.26
C ALA A 50 48.23 -12.28 -39.62
N ARG A 51 48.26 -11.91 -38.33
CA ARG A 51 49.49 -11.78 -37.53
C ARG A 51 49.71 -12.96 -36.58
N ALA A 52 48.90 -14.02 -36.69
CA ALA A 52 49.03 -15.21 -35.88
C ALA A 52 49.93 -16.25 -36.57
N GLU A 53 50.85 -16.83 -35.81
CA GLU A 53 51.54 -18.05 -36.17
C GLU A 53 50.60 -19.24 -35.90
N LEU A 54 50.22 -19.96 -36.95
CA LEU A 54 49.26 -21.06 -36.89
C LEU A 54 49.95 -22.41 -37.03
N THR A 55 49.72 -23.31 -36.09
CA THR A 55 50.13 -24.72 -36.15
C THR A 55 48.89 -25.61 -36.20
N ASN A 56 48.85 -26.55 -37.15
CA ASN A 56 47.69 -27.39 -37.43
C ASN A 56 46.36 -26.60 -37.51
N ALA A 57 46.41 -25.41 -38.11
CA ALA A 57 45.26 -24.55 -38.35
C ALA A 57 45.50 -23.70 -39.60
N VAL A 58 44.42 -23.30 -40.28
CA VAL A 58 44.48 -22.52 -41.51
C VAL A 58 43.51 -21.34 -41.43
N GLN A 59 43.95 -20.17 -41.86
CA GLN A 59 43.09 -18.99 -41.95
C GLN A 59 42.07 -19.14 -43.09
N ASP A 60 40.80 -18.89 -42.77
CA ASP A 60 39.63 -18.99 -43.65
C ASP A 60 38.88 -17.64 -43.63
N GLY A 61 39.40 -16.68 -44.40
CA GLY A 61 38.97 -15.28 -44.35
C GLY A 61 39.31 -14.65 -43.00
N GLU A 62 38.30 -14.12 -42.30
CA GLU A 62 38.43 -13.57 -40.94
C GLU A 62 38.39 -14.65 -39.83
N ASN A 63 38.29 -15.94 -40.19
CA ASN A 63 38.16 -17.03 -39.24
C ASN A 63 39.40 -17.94 -39.29
N ILE A 64 39.56 -18.80 -38.28
CA ILE A 64 40.55 -19.89 -38.30
C ILE A 64 39.83 -21.23 -38.34
N LYS A 65 40.21 -22.11 -39.27
CA LYS A 65 39.83 -23.53 -39.26
C LYS A 65 40.93 -24.34 -38.57
N THR A 66 40.58 -25.02 -37.50
CA THR A 66 41.50 -25.82 -36.68
C THR A 66 41.51 -27.27 -37.13
N GLY A 67 42.68 -27.89 -37.11
CA GLY A 67 42.96 -29.21 -37.66
C GLY A 67 42.68 -30.37 -36.71
N GLY A 68 42.33 -30.09 -35.45
CA GLY A 68 42.17 -31.10 -34.40
C GLY A 68 43.37 -31.10 -33.47
N ASP A 69 43.96 -32.27 -33.27
CA ASP A 69 45.04 -32.49 -32.30
C ASP A 69 46.29 -31.63 -32.60
N GLY A 70 46.79 -30.93 -31.59
CA GLY A 70 47.96 -30.07 -31.68
C GLY A 70 47.71 -28.73 -32.38
N THR A 71 46.47 -28.22 -32.39
CA THR A 71 46.23 -26.86 -32.90
C THR A 71 46.79 -25.82 -31.94
N VAL A 72 47.68 -24.96 -32.45
CA VAL A 72 48.25 -23.83 -31.73
C VAL A 72 48.04 -22.55 -32.53
N ILE A 73 47.55 -21.51 -31.86
CA ILE A 73 47.39 -20.15 -32.39
C ILE A 73 48.26 -19.23 -31.52
N LEU A 74 49.33 -18.68 -32.09
CA LEU A 74 50.26 -17.80 -31.36
C LEU A 74 50.25 -16.40 -31.96
N PHE A 75 49.95 -15.40 -31.15
CA PHE A 75 50.04 -13.99 -31.50
C PHE A 75 51.30 -13.38 -30.90
N ARG A 76 52.07 -12.64 -31.71
CA ARG A 76 53.18 -11.81 -31.25
C ARG A 76 52.84 -10.33 -31.45
N PHE A 77 52.98 -9.55 -30.40
CA PHE A 77 52.63 -8.13 -30.36
C PHE A 77 53.90 -7.28 -30.30
N GLN A 78 54.11 -6.44 -31.31
CA GLN A 78 55.15 -5.39 -31.30
C GLN A 78 54.53 -4.06 -31.74
N PRO A 79 54.39 -3.07 -30.83
CA PRO A 79 54.70 -3.10 -29.38
C PRO A 79 53.77 -4.04 -28.58
N ALA A 80 54.13 -4.32 -27.32
CA ALA A 80 53.34 -5.16 -26.42
C ALA A 80 51.89 -4.64 -26.28
N LYS A 81 50.92 -5.56 -26.23
CA LYS A 81 49.49 -5.25 -26.25
C LYS A 81 48.89 -5.45 -24.86
N THR A 82 47.98 -4.57 -24.45
CA THR A 82 47.26 -4.72 -23.18
C THR A 82 46.17 -5.78 -23.32
N LEU A 83 46.19 -6.80 -22.46
CA LEU A 83 45.17 -7.87 -22.40
C LEU A 83 44.54 -7.90 -21.01
N SER A 84 43.24 -8.18 -20.94
CA SER A 84 42.49 -8.35 -19.67
C SER A 84 41.54 -9.55 -19.67
N TYR A 85 41.19 -10.07 -20.85
CA TYR A 85 40.44 -11.31 -21.02
C TYR A 85 40.65 -11.86 -22.43
N VAL A 86 40.23 -13.09 -22.68
CA VAL A 86 40.19 -13.71 -24.01
C VAL A 86 38.87 -14.43 -24.19
N ALA A 87 38.14 -14.12 -25.27
CA ALA A 87 36.95 -14.86 -25.69
C ALA A 87 37.17 -15.54 -27.04
N ILE A 88 36.97 -16.86 -27.05
CA ILE A 88 37.07 -17.71 -28.23
C ILE A 88 35.66 -18.13 -28.61
N GLU A 89 35.24 -17.80 -29.84
CA GLU A 89 33.91 -18.10 -30.36
C GLU A 89 34.01 -19.03 -31.57
N SER A 90 33.26 -20.12 -31.56
CA SER A 90 33.17 -21.06 -32.67
C SER A 90 31.93 -20.81 -33.53
N LYS A 91 31.98 -21.10 -34.84
CA LYS A 91 30.82 -20.96 -35.73
C LYS A 91 29.69 -21.97 -35.44
N LYS A 92 30.00 -23.08 -34.77
CA LYS A 92 29.08 -24.19 -34.52
C LYS A 92 29.36 -24.78 -33.14
N HIS A 93 28.32 -25.28 -32.48
CA HIS A 93 28.46 -26.06 -31.25
C HIS A 93 29.42 -27.24 -31.43
N VAL A 94 30.22 -27.47 -30.40
CA VAL A 94 31.15 -28.59 -30.32
C VAL A 94 30.41 -29.86 -29.89
N ARG A 95 30.85 -31.03 -30.37
CA ARG A 95 30.15 -32.30 -30.14
C ARG A 95 30.47 -32.93 -28.78
N SER A 96 31.64 -32.65 -28.25
CA SER A 96 32.17 -33.18 -27.00
C SER A 96 33.01 -32.12 -26.32
N GLU A 97 33.16 -32.24 -25.01
CA GLU A 97 34.01 -31.37 -24.22
C GLU A 97 35.49 -31.56 -24.60
N PHE A 98 36.25 -30.47 -24.59
CA PHE A 98 37.70 -30.46 -24.78
C PHE A 98 38.30 -29.26 -24.03
N GLN A 99 39.59 -29.34 -23.75
CA GLN A 99 40.31 -28.26 -23.06
C GLN A 99 40.86 -27.27 -24.08
N ILE A 100 40.79 -25.99 -23.72
CA ILE A 100 41.52 -24.92 -24.40
C ILE A 100 42.47 -24.32 -23.36
N ARG A 101 43.77 -24.37 -23.65
CA ARG A 101 44.80 -23.75 -22.82
C ARG A 101 45.18 -22.40 -23.41
N ILE A 102 45.14 -21.36 -22.60
CA ILE A 102 45.49 -20.00 -22.98
C ILE A 102 46.69 -19.59 -22.14
N SER A 103 47.79 -19.22 -22.78
CA SER A 103 49.03 -18.80 -22.11
C SER A 103 49.47 -17.43 -22.62
N TRP A 104 50.01 -16.59 -21.75
CA TRP A 104 50.48 -15.24 -22.09
C TRP A 104 51.93 -15.06 -21.69
N SER A 105 52.63 -14.12 -22.33
CA SER A 105 54.03 -13.83 -22.04
C SER A 105 54.35 -12.35 -22.16
N ARG A 106 55.17 -11.84 -21.23
CA ARG A 106 55.64 -10.44 -21.21
C ARG A 106 56.89 -10.22 -22.06
N ASP A 107 57.76 -11.22 -22.17
CA ASP A 107 58.98 -11.16 -22.98
C ASP A 107 58.75 -11.65 -24.42
N GLY A 108 57.66 -12.40 -24.65
CA GLY A 108 57.25 -12.89 -25.96
C GLY A 108 57.79 -14.28 -26.29
N GLU A 109 58.62 -14.87 -25.43
CA GLU A 109 59.34 -16.12 -25.70
C GLU A 109 59.09 -17.19 -24.64
N THR A 110 58.93 -16.79 -23.37
CA THR A 110 58.73 -17.73 -22.26
C THR A 110 57.25 -17.82 -21.87
N PHE A 111 56.69 -19.04 -21.87
CA PHE A 111 55.34 -19.34 -21.38
C PHE A 111 55.48 -20.25 -20.16
N SER A 112 55.10 -19.75 -18.98
CA SER A 112 55.13 -20.51 -17.73
C SER A 112 53.74 -21.08 -17.41
N ASP A 113 53.66 -22.18 -16.65
CA ASP A 113 52.37 -22.72 -16.20
C ASP A 113 51.61 -21.72 -15.32
N ALA A 114 52.33 -20.83 -14.62
CA ALA A 114 51.74 -19.76 -13.80
C ALA A 114 51.12 -18.63 -14.65
N ASP A 115 51.54 -18.48 -15.91
CA ASP A 115 51.03 -17.51 -16.89
C ASP A 115 50.11 -18.20 -17.92
N SER A 116 49.32 -19.16 -17.44
CA SER A 116 48.36 -19.90 -18.24
C SER A 116 47.05 -20.15 -17.50
N THR A 117 45.98 -20.34 -18.26
CA THR A 117 44.66 -20.73 -17.75
C THR A 117 44.03 -21.74 -18.72
N GLU A 118 43.23 -22.64 -18.18
CA GLU A 118 42.52 -23.66 -18.95
C GLU A 118 41.02 -23.42 -18.86
N ILE A 119 40.36 -23.48 -20.01
CA ILE A 119 38.90 -23.41 -20.11
C ILE A 119 38.36 -24.69 -20.73
N LEU A 120 37.33 -25.24 -20.09
CA LEU A 120 36.60 -26.39 -20.60
C LEU A 120 35.54 -25.93 -21.60
N ALA A 121 35.74 -26.25 -22.87
CA ALA A 121 34.82 -25.91 -23.94
C ALA A 121 33.64 -26.89 -23.98
N ASN A 122 32.49 -26.47 -23.44
CA ASN A 122 31.28 -27.31 -23.37
C ASN A 122 30.40 -27.23 -24.65
N PRO A 123 29.57 -28.26 -24.94
CA PRO A 123 28.65 -28.25 -26.08
C PRO A 123 27.49 -27.24 -26.01
N GLN A 124 27.16 -26.69 -24.84
CA GLN A 124 25.98 -25.84 -24.63
C GLN A 124 26.17 -24.40 -25.10
N THR A 125 27.42 -23.93 -25.15
CA THR A 125 27.77 -22.59 -25.65
C THR A 125 28.65 -22.68 -26.89
N VAL A 126 28.71 -21.58 -27.64
CA VAL A 126 29.66 -21.41 -28.76
C VAL A 126 30.77 -20.42 -28.43
N VAL A 127 30.70 -19.76 -27.26
CA VAL A 127 31.67 -18.79 -26.76
C VAL A 127 32.25 -19.31 -25.45
N TRP A 128 33.57 -19.28 -25.32
CA TRP A 128 34.30 -19.62 -24.10
C TRP A 128 35.22 -18.46 -23.72
N LYS A 129 35.16 -18.03 -22.46
CA LYS A 129 35.87 -16.84 -21.95
C LYS A 129 36.87 -17.22 -20.87
N ALA A 130 38.03 -16.57 -20.87
CA ALA A 130 39.02 -16.65 -19.80
C ALA A 130 39.46 -15.24 -19.38
N GLU A 131 39.60 -15.02 -18.07
CA GLU A 131 40.19 -13.79 -17.54
C GLU A 131 41.72 -13.87 -17.58
N ILE A 132 42.38 -12.78 -17.98
CA ILE A 132 43.83 -12.64 -17.97
C ILE A 132 44.15 -11.46 -17.04
N PRO A 133 45.13 -11.55 -16.13
CA PRO A 133 45.52 -10.41 -15.31
C PRO A 133 45.83 -9.19 -16.18
N GLU A 134 45.22 -8.04 -15.88
CA GLU A 134 45.39 -6.85 -16.71
C GLU A 134 46.86 -6.43 -16.79
N GLY A 135 47.41 -6.39 -18.00
CA GLY A 135 48.84 -6.10 -18.20
C GLY A 135 49.22 -5.99 -19.67
N GLN A 136 50.45 -5.54 -19.94
CA GLN A 136 51.02 -5.53 -21.28
C GLN A 136 51.79 -6.83 -21.55
N TYR A 137 51.42 -7.51 -22.63
CA TYR A 137 51.97 -8.79 -23.03
C TYR A 137 52.53 -8.71 -24.46
N ALA A 138 53.67 -9.33 -24.66
CA ALA A 138 54.35 -9.41 -25.96
C ALA A 138 53.86 -10.60 -26.79
N SER A 139 53.25 -11.63 -26.17
CA SER A 139 52.60 -12.71 -26.92
C SER A 139 51.46 -13.38 -26.18
N LEU A 140 50.52 -13.96 -26.95
CA LEU A 140 49.40 -14.77 -26.48
C LEU A 140 49.34 -16.08 -27.27
N LYS A 141 49.35 -17.21 -26.58
CA LYS A 141 49.32 -18.56 -27.14
C LYS A 141 48.02 -19.25 -26.75
N ILE A 142 47.35 -19.88 -27.71
CA ILE A 142 46.11 -20.62 -27.50
C ILE A 142 46.29 -22.00 -28.08
N GLU A 143 46.06 -23.02 -27.26
CA GLU A 143 46.22 -24.43 -27.59
C GLU A 143 44.88 -25.13 -27.42
N LEU A 144 44.47 -25.90 -28.42
CA LEU A 144 43.23 -26.64 -28.40
C LEU A 144 43.30 -27.87 -29.30
N ASP A 145 42.57 -28.92 -28.94
CA ASP A 145 42.60 -30.20 -29.65
C ASP A 145 41.22 -30.57 -30.19
N ASN A 146 40.72 -29.75 -31.13
CA ASN A 146 39.42 -30.01 -31.76
C ASN A 146 39.31 -29.37 -33.15
N LYS A 147 38.45 -29.91 -34.01
CA LYS A 147 38.17 -29.38 -35.36
C LYS A 147 36.99 -28.43 -35.33
N LEU A 148 37.27 -27.13 -35.28
CA LEU A 148 36.28 -26.05 -35.30
C LEU A 148 36.70 -24.87 -36.18
N THR A 149 35.73 -24.03 -36.52
CA THR A 149 35.97 -22.74 -37.16
C THR A 149 35.80 -21.63 -36.12
N ILE A 150 36.89 -20.97 -35.76
CA ILE A 150 36.97 -19.92 -34.73
C ILE A 150 36.80 -18.55 -35.39
N ARG A 151 35.90 -17.74 -34.84
CA ARG A 151 35.71 -16.31 -35.16
C ARG A 151 36.83 -15.45 -34.54
N PRO A 152 37.06 -14.20 -34.98
CA PRO A 152 38.07 -13.31 -34.40
C PRO A 152 38.06 -13.32 -32.88
N ILE A 153 39.24 -13.59 -32.29
CA ILE A 153 39.39 -13.71 -30.84
C ILE A 153 39.27 -12.32 -30.22
N ARG A 154 38.41 -12.16 -29.21
CA ARG A 154 38.22 -10.88 -28.53
C ARG A 154 39.15 -10.81 -27.32
N CYS A 155 39.91 -9.72 -27.20
CA CYS A 155 40.90 -9.50 -26.14
C CYS A 155 40.57 -8.31 -25.21
N ARG A 156 39.60 -7.47 -25.59
CA ARG A 156 38.86 -6.57 -24.69
C ARG A 156 37.35 -6.65 -24.95
N ASP A 157 36.52 -6.86 -23.92
CA ASP A 157 35.06 -6.90 -24.08
C ASP A 157 34.59 -5.48 -24.48
N ALA A 158 33.51 -5.38 -25.27
CA ALA A 158 32.96 -4.08 -25.64
C ALA A 158 32.52 -3.35 -24.36
N VAL A 159 32.97 -2.11 -24.17
CA VAL A 159 32.45 -1.27 -23.09
C VAL A 159 31.15 -0.69 -23.60
N THR A 160 30.04 -1.19 -23.06
CA THR A 160 28.71 -0.72 -23.38
C THR A 160 28.22 0.24 -22.29
N GLU A 161 27.52 1.29 -22.68
CA GLU A 161 26.85 2.23 -21.79
C GLU A 161 25.36 2.19 -22.07
N LYS A 162 24.56 2.09 -21.01
CA LYS A 162 23.11 2.17 -21.15
C LYS A 162 22.72 3.59 -21.57
N VAL A 163 22.11 3.73 -22.74
CA VAL A 163 21.61 5.03 -23.21
C VAL A 163 20.24 5.28 -22.61
N PRO A 164 20.02 6.39 -21.89
CA PRO A 164 18.70 6.73 -21.39
C PRO A 164 17.75 6.99 -22.56
N ALA A 165 16.63 6.27 -22.59
CA ALA A 165 15.59 6.48 -23.59
C ALA A 165 14.98 7.88 -23.41
N PRO A 166 14.76 8.65 -24.51
CA PRO A 166 14.22 10.00 -24.42
C PRO A 166 12.77 9.98 -23.91
N GLU A 167 12.54 10.60 -22.76
CA GLU A 167 11.19 10.77 -22.21
C GLU A 167 10.52 12.01 -22.81
N SER A 168 9.30 11.83 -23.31
CA SER A 168 8.50 12.89 -23.92
C SER A 168 7.17 13.10 -23.18
N LEU A 169 6.56 14.27 -23.39
CA LEU A 169 5.25 14.61 -22.81
C LEU A 169 4.16 13.66 -23.30
N ARG A 170 3.51 12.95 -22.37
CA ARG A 170 2.46 11.99 -22.70
C ARG A 170 1.09 12.66 -22.58
N LEU A 171 0.55 13.13 -23.70
CA LEU A 171 -0.71 13.88 -23.74
C LEU A 171 -1.91 13.10 -23.17
N TRP A 172 -1.91 11.77 -23.28
CA TRP A 172 -2.98 10.94 -22.72
C TRP A 172 -3.01 10.99 -21.18
N ARG A 173 -1.84 11.08 -20.51
CA ARG A 173 -1.72 11.23 -19.04
C ARG A 173 -2.26 12.59 -18.60
N VAL A 174 -1.91 13.64 -19.34
CA VAL A 174 -2.49 14.98 -19.14
C VAL A 174 -4.01 14.94 -19.30
N GLY A 175 -4.52 14.20 -20.28
CA GLY A 175 -5.95 13.97 -20.50
C GLY A 175 -6.65 13.32 -19.30
N ILE A 176 -6.02 12.35 -18.64
CA ILE A 176 -6.55 11.69 -17.42
C ILE A 176 -6.49 12.63 -16.20
N LEU A 177 -5.43 13.45 -16.08
CA LEU A 177 -5.25 14.37 -14.96
C LEU A 177 -6.29 15.50 -14.95
N ILE A 178 -6.65 16.05 -16.11
CA ILE A 178 -7.54 17.23 -16.18
C ILE A 178 -8.88 17.02 -15.47
N PRO A 179 -9.68 15.97 -15.76
CA PRO A 179 -10.96 15.73 -15.07
C PRO A 179 -10.78 15.50 -13.57
N SER A 180 -9.73 14.76 -13.19
CA SER A 180 -9.42 14.41 -11.80
C SER A 180 -9.06 15.66 -10.98
N LEU A 181 -8.17 16.50 -11.50
CA LEU A 181 -7.80 17.78 -10.89
C LEU A 181 -8.97 18.76 -10.88
N PHE A 182 -9.77 18.80 -11.95
CA PHE A 182 -10.97 19.63 -11.99
C PHE A 182 -11.95 19.24 -10.87
N PHE A 183 -12.16 17.94 -10.67
CA PHE A 183 -12.98 17.44 -9.58
C PHE A 183 -12.41 17.80 -8.21
N VAL A 184 -11.13 17.52 -7.96
CA VAL A 184 -10.46 17.82 -6.68
C VAL A 184 -10.50 19.32 -6.37
N ILE A 185 -10.10 20.18 -7.32
CA ILE A 185 -10.11 21.64 -7.15
C ILE A 185 -11.55 22.15 -6.94
N SER A 186 -12.53 21.60 -7.65
CA SER A 186 -13.95 21.93 -7.46
C SER A 186 -14.43 21.58 -6.05
N VAL A 187 -14.07 20.40 -5.53
CA VAL A 187 -14.40 19.99 -4.16
C VAL A 187 -13.71 20.91 -3.14
N LEU A 188 -12.41 21.17 -3.28
CA LEU A 188 -11.66 22.08 -2.40
C LEU A 188 -12.26 23.49 -2.40
N TYR A 189 -12.65 23.98 -3.57
CA TYR A 189 -13.32 25.28 -3.73
C TYR A 189 -14.69 25.30 -3.08
N TRP A 190 -15.52 24.28 -3.32
CA TRP A 190 -16.87 24.17 -2.75
C TRP A 190 -16.84 24.14 -1.23
N PHE A 191 -15.86 23.42 -0.66
CA PHE A 191 -15.63 23.36 0.79
C PHE A 191 -14.90 24.59 1.35
N ARG A 192 -14.53 25.56 0.49
CA ARG A 192 -13.76 26.76 0.82
C ARG A 192 -12.48 26.39 1.59
N ALA A 193 -11.83 25.29 1.21
CA ALA A 193 -10.71 24.70 1.92
C ALA A 193 -9.58 25.71 2.13
N GLY A 194 -9.14 26.41 1.07
CA GLY A 194 -8.08 27.44 1.17
C GLY A 194 -8.40 28.57 2.16
N ARG A 195 -9.64 29.10 2.15
CA ARG A 195 -10.06 30.14 3.12
C ARG A 195 -10.06 29.62 4.56
N ARG A 196 -10.49 28.37 4.77
CA ARG A 196 -10.49 27.74 6.09
C ARG A 196 -9.08 27.43 6.57
N LEU A 197 -8.21 26.99 5.68
CA LEU A 197 -6.81 26.72 5.96
C LEU A 197 -6.09 28.03 6.34
N ALA A 198 -6.23 29.08 5.55
CA ALA A 198 -5.69 30.41 5.86
C ALA A 198 -6.24 30.98 7.18
N ALA A 199 -7.53 30.76 7.49
CA ALA A 199 -8.10 31.13 8.77
C ALA A 199 -7.55 30.29 9.93
N ALA A 200 -7.30 28.99 9.71
CA ALA A 200 -6.70 28.11 10.70
C ALA A 200 -5.26 28.52 11.00
N PHE A 201 -4.43 28.79 9.98
CA PHE A 201 -3.07 29.32 10.14
C PHE A 201 -3.07 30.65 10.89
N ARG A 202 -3.93 31.60 10.51
CA ARG A 202 -4.05 32.88 11.22
C ARG A 202 -4.44 32.70 12.70
N ARG A 203 -5.37 31.78 12.99
CA ARG A 203 -5.75 31.45 14.38
C ARG A 203 -4.62 30.76 15.14
N ALA A 204 -3.87 29.87 14.49
CA ALA A 204 -2.72 29.20 15.10
C ALA A 204 -1.62 30.21 15.43
N ALA A 205 -1.24 31.06 14.47
CA ALA A 205 -0.27 32.14 14.66
C ALA A 205 -0.72 33.13 15.75
N ALA A 206 -1.99 33.54 15.76
CA ALA A 206 -2.54 34.39 16.82
C ALA A 206 -2.54 33.72 18.19
N SER A 207 -2.85 32.42 18.25
CA SER A 207 -2.80 31.63 19.49
C SER A 207 -1.38 31.48 20.00
N LEU A 208 -0.39 31.28 19.12
CA LEU A 208 1.03 31.25 19.45
C LEU A 208 1.48 32.57 20.06
N LYS A 209 1.14 33.70 19.41
CA LYS A 209 1.43 35.04 19.91
C LYS A 209 0.77 35.33 21.27
N LYS A 210 -0.49 34.92 21.46
CA LYS A 210 -1.26 35.22 22.69
C LYS A 210 -0.88 34.34 23.88
N ALA A 211 -0.38 33.13 23.67
CA ALA A 211 -0.16 32.18 24.75
C ALA A 211 1.16 32.39 25.51
N GLY A 212 2.12 33.12 24.94
CA GLY A 212 3.42 33.42 25.58
C GLY A 212 4.10 32.16 26.12
N TRP A 213 4.54 32.21 27.39
CA TRP A 213 5.25 31.12 28.08
C TRP A 213 4.40 29.84 28.31
N LYS A 214 3.07 29.90 28.17
CA LYS A 214 2.18 28.75 28.46
C LYS A 214 2.28 27.63 27.42
N ILE A 215 2.63 27.93 26.17
CA ILE A 215 2.86 26.92 25.14
C ILE A 215 4.17 26.16 25.37
N PRO A 216 5.34 26.82 25.51
CA PRO A 216 6.59 26.11 25.76
C PRO A 216 6.54 25.32 27.07
N LEU A 217 5.88 25.83 28.13
CA LEU A 217 5.66 25.04 29.35
C LEU A 217 4.87 23.76 29.05
N ARG A 218 3.78 23.83 28.29
CA ARG A 218 2.98 22.64 27.95
C ARG A 218 3.75 21.63 27.11
N ILE A 219 4.60 22.11 26.20
CA ILE A 219 5.49 21.25 25.41
C ILE A 219 6.51 20.59 26.34
N LEU A 220 7.10 21.34 27.27
CA LEU A 220 8.06 20.80 28.25
C LEU A 220 7.41 19.77 29.17
N VAL A 221 6.20 20.03 29.68
CA VAL A 221 5.42 19.04 30.47
C VAL A 221 5.12 17.80 29.65
N PHE A 222 4.70 17.97 28.39
CA PHE A 222 4.47 16.85 27.47
C PHE A 222 5.72 16.01 27.26
N LEU A 223 6.87 16.64 26.99
CA LEU A 223 8.15 15.96 26.79
C LEU A 223 8.61 15.26 28.07
N ALA A 224 8.47 15.89 29.23
CA ALA A 224 8.80 15.29 30.52
C ALA A 224 7.95 14.05 30.82
N LEU A 225 6.63 14.13 30.63
CA LEU A 225 5.73 12.99 30.81
C LEU A 225 6.00 11.88 29.79
N SER A 226 6.33 12.24 28.55
CA SER A 226 6.71 11.27 27.51
C SER A 226 8.01 10.56 27.87
N PHE A 227 9.00 11.28 28.41
CA PHE A 227 10.27 10.72 28.85
C PHE A 227 10.10 9.78 30.05
N LEU A 228 9.27 10.16 31.03
CA LEU A 228 8.93 9.28 32.16
C LEU A 228 8.24 8.00 31.70
N ALA A 229 7.28 8.10 30.77
CA ALA A 229 6.62 6.94 30.20
C ALA A 229 7.59 6.07 29.39
N TYR A 230 8.48 6.68 28.60
CA TYR A 230 9.56 5.98 27.90
C TYR A 230 10.45 5.20 28.88
N ALA A 231 10.91 5.83 29.97
CA ALA A 231 11.76 5.20 30.96
C ALA A 231 11.06 4.02 31.66
N ALA A 232 9.78 4.16 31.98
CA ALA A 232 8.97 3.10 32.56
C ALA A 232 8.78 1.92 31.59
N LEU A 233 8.40 2.18 30.34
CA LEU A 233 8.25 1.14 29.31
C LEU A 233 9.56 0.40 29.06
N ARG A 234 10.66 1.14 29.02
CA ARG A 234 11.99 0.58 28.86
C ARG A 234 12.38 -0.33 30.02
N TRP A 235 12.08 0.07 31.26
CA TRP A 235 12.29 -0.79 32.43
C TRP A 235 11.45 -2.06 32.35
N VAL A 236 10.19 -1.98 31.92
CA VAL A 236 9.33 -3.16 31.72
C VAL A 236 9.88 -4.11 30.65
N ILE A 237 10.44 -3.58 29.55
CA ILE A 237 10.92 -4.40 28.42
C ILE A 237 12.31 -4.99 28.67
N SER A 238 13.22 -4.23 29.31
CA SER A 238 14.64 -4.59 29.40
C SER A 238 15.14 -4.83 30.82
N GLY A 239 14.32 -4.62 31.85
CA GLY A 239 14.72 -4.70 33.26
C GLY A 239 15.62 -3.54 33.73
N ALA A 240 16.01 -2.63 32.83
CA ALA A 240 16.94 -1.53 33.12
C ALA A 240 16.43 -0.19 32.55
N PHE A 241 16.68 0.90 33.27
CA PHE A 241 16.36 2.26 32.79
C PHE A 241 17.34 2.75 31.72
N PHE A 242 18.60 2.29 31.75
CA PHE A 242 19.69 2.70 30.86
C PHE A 242 20.54 1.49 30.42
N GLY A 243 21.13 1.52 29.22
CA GLY A 243 21.89 0.39 28.63
C GLY A 243 21.75 0.28 27.09
N PRO A 244 22.43 -0.68 26.44
CA PRO A 244 22.18 -0.97 25.03
C PRO A 244 20.84 -1.68 24.86
N VAL A 245 19.99 -1.14 23.99
CA VAL A 245 18.76 -1.76 23.50
C VAL A 245 18.80 -1.58 21.99
N ASP A 246 18.39 -2.63 21.27
CA ASP A 246 18.27 -2.63 19.81
C ASP A 246 17.39 -1.47 19.32
N ILE A 247 17.66 -1.04 18.10
CA ILE A 247 17.03 0.15 17.51
C ILE A 247 15.49 0.00 17.45
N PRO A 248 14.91 -1.14 17.01
CA PRO A 248 13.47 -1.35 17.00
C PRO A 248 12.79 -1.17 18.36
N ARG A 249 13.29 -1.84 19.41
CA ARG A 249 12.72 -1.71 20.77
C ARG A 249 12.85 -0.30 21.32
N ARG A 250 13.95 0.40 21.03
CA ARG A 250 14.13 1.80 21.43
C ARG A 250 13.12 2.71 20.75
N LEU A 251 12.93 2.59 19.44
CA LEU A 251 11.98 3.39 18.68
C LEU A 251 10.54 3.14 19.17
N PHE A 252 10.19 1.87 19.43
CA PHE A 252 8.92 1.50 20.04
C PHE A 252 8.70 2.22 21.37
N CYS A 253 9.67 2.18 22.30
CA CYS A 253 9.55 2.85 23.59
C CYS A 253 9.37 4.36 23.45
N VAL A 254 10.07 5.00 22.50
CA VAL A 254 9.97 6.45 22.26
C VAL A 254 8.56 6.81 21.77
N LEU A 255 8.07 6.13 20.74
CA LEU A 255 6.78 6.43 20.13
C LEU A 255 5.61 6.07 21.08
N ALA A 256 5.71 4.98 21.85
CA ALA A 256 4.74 4.63 22.89
C ALA A 256 4.77 5.64 24.06
N GLY A 257 5.97 6.08 24.46
CA GLY A 257 6.16 7.13 25.46
C GLY A 257 5.52 8.46 25.04
N LEU A 258 5.66 8.86 23.76
CA LEU A 258 4.99 10.04 23.20
C LEU A 258 3.46 9.89 23.24
N ALA A 259 2.92 8.72 22.92
CA ALA A 259 1.48 8.47 22.99
C ALA A 259 0.95 8.57 24.45
N ALA A 260 1.67 7.99 25.41
CA ALA A 260 1.35 8.11 26.84
C ALA A 260 1.45 9.57 27.32
N GLY A 261 2.49 10.29 26.93
CA GLY A 261 2.67 11.71 27.24
C GLY A 261 1.52 12.57 26.70
N LEU A 262 0.99 12.27 25.51
CA LEU A 262 -0.17 12.97 24.94
C LEU A 262 -1.44 12.76 25.77
N LEU A 263 -1.69 11.53 26.24
CA LEU A 263 -2.83 11.22 27.13
C LEU A 263 -2.75 12.03 28.44
N LEU A 264 -1.56 12.09 29.03
CA LEU A 264 -1.35 12.73 30.34
C LEU A 264 -1.29 14.26 30.26
N ALA A 265 -0.67 14.82 29.22
CA ALA A 265 -0.44 16.26 29.11
C ALA A 265 -1.64 17.07 28.58
N PHE A 266 -2.59 16.43 27.89
CA PHE A 266 -3.70 17.12 27.20
C PHE A 266 -5.12 16.72 27.64
N PRO A 267 -5.44 16.65 28.96
CA PRO A 267 -6.75 16.22 29.45
C PRO A 267 -7.92 17.12 29.01
N LYS A 268 -7.67 18.43 28.83
CA LYS A 268 -8.69 19.34 28.28
C LYS A 268 -9.04 19.00 26.83
N THR A 269 -8.05 18.62 26.03
CA THR A 269 -8.25 18.25 24.62
C THR A 269 -8.96 16.90 24.52
N LEU A 270 -8.66 15.96 25.42
CA LEU A 270 -9.41 14.70 25.55
C LEU A 270 -10.90 14.95 25.72
N GLY A 271 -11.31 15.84 26.63
CA GLY A 271 -12.73 16.11 26.87
C GLY A 271 -13.44 16.87 25.74
N GLU A 272 -12.80 17.91 25.19
CA GLU A 272 -13.48 18.83 24.25
C GLU A 272 -13.32 18.43 22.78
N LYS A 273 -12.13 17.96 22.40
CA LYS A 273 -11.72 17.76 20.99
C LYS A 273 -10.91 16.46 20.85
N PRO A 274 -11.48 15.30 21.23
CA PRO A 274 -10.78 14.02 21.19
C PRO A 274 -10.31 13.67 19.77
N GLU A 275 -10.96 14.19 18.72
CA GLU A 275 -10.54 14.00 17.33
C GLU A 275 -9.09 14.43 17.08
N ARG A 276 -8.55 15.41 17.82
CA ARG A 276 -7.17 15.88 17.65
C ARG A 276 -6.17 14.87 18.18
N LEU A 277 -6.46 14.27 19.33
CA LEU A 277 -5.58 13.28 19.94
C LEU A 277 -5.65 11.94 19.21
N PHE A 278 -6.83 11.56 18.72
CA PHE A 278 -6.99 10.43 17.81
C PHE A 278 -5.99 10.48 16.64
N VAL A 279 -5.83 11.63 15.97
CA VAL A 279 -4.88 11.78 14.86
C VAL A 279 -3.46 11.43 15.30
N PHE A 280 -3.02 11.97 16.44
CA PHE A 280 -1.67 11.66 16.94
C PHE A 280 -1.53 10.19 17.34
N PHE A 281 -2.53 9.58 17.97
CA PHE A 281 -2.48 8.17 18.32
C PHE A 281 -2.44 7.26 17.09
N CYS A 282 -3.27 7.53 16.09
CA CYS A 282 -3.28 6.83 14.82
C CYS A 282 -1.93 6.96 14.11
N LEU A 283 -1.40 8.19 14.00
CA LEU A 283 -0.11 8.43 13.37
C LEU A 283 1.06 7.80 14.15
N LEU A 284 1.13 7.93 15.47
CA LEU A 284 2.24 7.36 16.26
C LEU A 284 2.25 5.84 16.20
N SER A 285 1.10 5.19 16.36
CA SER A 285 0.99 3.72 16.31
C SER A 285 1.19 3.16 14.91
N GLY A 286 0.60 3.80 13.88
CA GLY A 286 0.80 3.37 12.50
C GLY A 286 2.22 3.64 12.00
N TRP A 287 2.85 4.74 12.41
CA TRP A 287 4.22 5.05 11.99
C TRP A 287 5.24 4.04 12.52
N MET A 288 5.01 3.47 13.71
CA MET A 288 5.76 2.31 14.18
C MET A 288 5.68 1.16 13.18
N LEU A 289 4.48 0.83 12.70
CA LEU A 289 4.28 -0.28 11.75
C LEU A 289 4.85 0.04 10.37
N VAL A 290 4.70 1.27 9.87
CA VAL A 290 5.28 1.68 8.58
C VAL A 290 6.79 1.45 8.53
N PHE A 291 7.50 1.74 9.63
CA PHE A 291 8.97 1.66 9.67
C PHE A 291 9.50 0.33 10.19
N LEU A 292 8.83 -0.27 11.18
CA LEU A 292 9.33 -1.47 11.86
C LEU A 292 8.75 -2.75 11.28
N PHE A 293 7.58 -2.72 10.64
CA PHE A 293 7.06 -3.92 9.98
C PHE A 293 7.85 -4.19 8.68
N PRO A 294 8.24 -5.43 8.37
CA PRO A 294 8.99 -5.75 7.15
C PRO A 294 8.25 -5.35 5.86
N ASN A 295 9.00 -4.95 4.83
CA ASN A 295 8.52 -4.65 3.48
C ASN A 295 8.57 -5.89 2.58
N ASP A 296 8.12 -7.03 3.08
CA ASP A 296 8.17 -8.31 2.36
C ASP A 296 6.80 -8.69 1.81
N PRO A 297 6.69 -9.18 0.55
CA PRO A 297 5.39 -9.47 -0.05
C PRO A 297 4.56 -10.50 0.72
N PHE A 298 5.19 -11.37 1.54
CA PHE A 298 4.52 -12.45 2.26
C PHE A 298 4.04 -12.05 3.67
N VAL A 299 4.17 -10.79 4.09
CA VAL A 299 3.81 -10.38 5.46
C VAL A 299 2.38 -9.84 5.61
N ASN A 300 1.71 -9.47 4.52
CA ASN A 300 0.31 -9.02 4.54
C ASN A 300 -0.50 -9.59 3.37
N TRP A 301 -1.80 -9.36 3.37
CA TRP A 301 -2.69 -9.88 2.32
C TRP A 301 -2.52 -9.13 1.00
N ASP A 302 -2.22 -9.89 -0.06
CA ASP A 302 -2.24 -9.44 -1.44
C ASP A 302 -1.35 -8.18 -1.64
N MET A 303 -0.21 -8.17 -0.95
CA MET A 303 0.70 -7.02 -0.95
C MET A 303 1.20 -6.72 -2.35
N GLU A 304 1.55 -7.77 -3.10
CA GLU A 304 2.04 -7.73 -4.47
C GLU A 304 1.03 -7.03 -5.39
N TYR A 305 -0.25 -7.40 -5.26
CA TYR A 305 -1.33 -6.79 -6.03
C TYR A 305 -1.49 -5.31 -5.66
N HIS A 306 -1.62 -4.97 -4.37
CA HIS A 306 -1.80 -3.58 -3.96
C HIS A 306 -0.59 -2.70 -4.24
N PHE A 307 0.60 -3.27 -4.20
CA PHE A 307 1.84 -2.61 -4.58
C PHE A 307 1.88 -2.32 -6.09
N GLU A 308 1.56 -3.30 -6.93
CA GLU A 308 1.45 -3.12 -8.39
C GLU A 308 0.41 -2.03 -8.72
N GLN A 309 -0.78 -2.10 -8.13
CA GLN A 309 -1.83 -1.10 -8.35
C GLN A 309 -1.38 0.29 -7.87
N THR A 310 -0.65 0.37 -6.75
CA THR A 310 -0.05 1.63 -6.28
C THR A 310 0.92 2.19 -7.32
N HIS A 311 1.77 1.35 -7.91
CA HIS A 311 2.66 1.75 -9.00
C HIS A 311 1.86 2.29 -10.19
N LEU A 312 0.88 1.54 -10.68
CA LEU A 312 0.02 1.95 -11.80
C LEU A 312 -0.67 3.28 -11.52
N TYR A 313 -1.28 3.47 -10.35
CA TYR A 313 -1.90 4.75 -9.98
C TYR A 313 -0.89 5.90 -9.93
N SER A 314 0.35 5.63 -9.49
CA SER A 314 1.41 6.65 -9.42
C SER A 314 1.92 7.08 -10.79
N TYR A 315 1.75 6.24 -11.81
CA TYR A 315 2.09 6.48 -13.21
C TYR A 315 0.87 6.71 -14.12
N LEU A 316 -0.34 6.73 -13.55
CA LEU A 316 -1.62 6.90 -14.26
C LEU A 316 -1.93 5.78 -15.28
N GLY A 317 -1.57 4.53 -14.95
CA GLY A 317 -1.88 3.33 -15.73
C GLY A 317 -0.74 2.83 -16.61
N GLU A 318 0.36 3.57 -16.66
CA GLU A 318 1.62 3.07 -17.19
C GLU A 318 2.30 2.17 -16.16
N GLU A 319 2.74 1.01 -16.61
CA GLU A 319 3.60 0.13 -15.84
C GLU A 319 5.04 0.60 -16.00
N ARG A 320 5.69 0.91 -14.88
CA ARG A 320 7.10 1.24 -14.82
C ARG A 320 7.65 0.68 -13.51
N LEU A 321 8.39 -0.41 -13.61
CA LEU A 321 8.94 -1.13 -12.47
C LEU A 321 10.46 -1.10 -12.57
N THR A 322 11.11 -0.76 -11.46
CA THR A 322 12.55 -1.00 -11.25
C THR A 322 12.75 -2.45 -10.76
N LEU A 323 14.00 -2.93 -10.73
CA LEU A 323 14.31 -4.26 -10.19
C LEU A 323 13.73 -4.52 -8.77
N PRO A 324 13.89 -3.60 -7.79
CA PRO A 324 13.23 -3.74 -6.50
C PRO A 324 11.70 -3.90 -6.57
N ASP A 325 11.08 -3.25 -7.55
CA ASP A 325 9.63 -3.28 -7.72
C ASP A 325 9.20 -4.62 -8.33
N THR A 326 9.96 -5.16 -9.27
CA THR A 326 9.69 -6.47 -9.89
C THR A 326 9.80 -7.59 -8.87
N ASP A 327 10.76 -7.50 -7.94
CA ASP A 327 10.90 -8.49 -6.86
C ASP A 327 9.62 -8.63 -6.01
N ILE A 328 8.97 -7.49 -5.70
CA ILE A 328 7.69 -7.49 -4.95
C ILE A 328 6.53 -7.95 -5.83
N VAL A 329 6.42 -7.45 -7.06
CA VAL A 329 5.28 -7.74 -7.96
C VAL A 329 5.25 -9.20 -8.40
N TYR A 330 6.42 -9.78 -8.69
CA TYR A 330 6.54 -11.16 -9.18
C TYR A 330 6.91 -12.18 -8.10
N LEU A 331 7.02 -11.75 -6.84
CA LEU A 331 7.34 -12.60 -5.69
C LEU A 331 8.66 -13.36 -5.87
N GLU A 332 9.63 -12.75 -6.57
CA GLU A 332 10.87 -13.41 -6.96
C GLU A 332 11.87 -13.48 -5.81
N ASN A 333 11.94 -12.43 -4.97
CA ASN A 333 12.91 -12.34 -3.89
C ASN A 333 12.30 -11.73 -2.61
N SER A 334 12.77 -12.24 -1.46
CA SER A 334 12.45 -11.71 -0.12
C SER A 334 13.59 -10.80 0.34
N HIS A 335 13.28 -9.55 0.71
CA HIS A 335 14.27 -8.51 0.95
C HIS A 335 14.23 -7.90 2.35
N ASP A 336 13.37 -8.39 3.23
CA ASP A 336 13.19 -7.78 4.53
C ASP A 336 13.03 -8.85 5.61
N SER A 337 13.75 -8.68 6.73
CA SER A 337 13.79 -9.64 7.81
C SER A 337 13.63 -8.93 9.16
N PHE A 338 13.30 -9.71 10.20
CA PHE A 338 13.33 -9.21 11.57
C PHE A 338 14.78 -9.12 12.13
N ASN A 339 15.81 -9.12 11.28
CA ASN A 339 17.16 -8.75 11.67
C ASN A 339 17.44 -7.32 11.20
N TRP A 340 17.67 -6.40 12.15
CA TRP A 340 17.78 -4.97 11.84
C TRP A 340 18.94 -4.65 10.89
N ASP A 341 20.11 -5.24 11.11
CA ASP A 341 21.31 -4.93 10.33
C ASP A 341 21.23 -5.55 8.93
N GLU A 342 20.71 -6.77 8.81
CA GLU A 342 20.45 -7.42 7.52
C GLU A 342 19.42 -6.62 6.70
N ARG A 343 18.34 -6.19 7.34
CA ARG A 343 17.31 -5.35 6.73
C ARG A 343 17.90 -4.06 6.15
N ILE A 344 18.73 -3.36 6.91
CA ILE A 344 19.33 -2.09 6.44
C ILE A 344 20.25 -2.34 5.24
N ARG A 345 21.08 -3.40 5.27
CA ARG A 345 21.95 -3.77 4.13
C ARG A 345 21.15 -4.15 2.88
N SER A 346 20.07 -4.93 3.04
CA SER A 346 19.17 -5.28 1.95
C SER A 346 18.52 -4.04 1.34
N GLN A 347 18.02 -3.12 2.17
CA GLN A 347 17.43 -1.87 1.70
C GLN A 347 18.45 -0.94 1.03
N GLU A 348 19.72 -0.94 1.46
CA GLU A 348 20.81 -0.24 0.76
C GLU A 348 21.06 -0.82 -0.62
N THR A 349 21.04 -2.14 -0.74
CA THR A 349 21.18 -2.84 -2.03
C THR A 349 20.02 -2.47 -2.97
N GLN A 350 18.79 -2.45 -2.45
CA GLN A 350 17.61 -2.06 -3.22
C GLN A 350 17.63 -0.59 -3.66
N ASP A 351 18.16 0.32 -2.83
CA ASP A 351 18.34 1.71 -3.25
C ASP A 351 19.36 1.85 -4.40
N ILE A 352 20.39 1.01 -4.45
CA ILE A 352 21.34 0.96 -5.58
C ILE A 352 20.64 0.45 -6.83
N LEU A 353 19.93 -0.68 -6.76
CA LEU A 353 19.19 -1.25 -7.89
C LEU A 353 18.11 -0.31 -8.43
N TYR A 354 17.45 0.44 -7.54
CA TYR A 354 16.50 1.49 -7.93
C TYR A 354 17.15 2.60 -8.76
N ALA A 355 18.40 2.96 -8.44
CA ALA A 355 19.15 3.98 -9.18
C ALA A 355 19.57 3.50 -10.57
N GLU A 356 19.58 2.18 -10.83
CA GLU A 356 19.82 1.61 -12.16
C GLU A 356 18.65 1.78 -13.12
N GLY A 357 17.52 2.32 -12.68
CA GLY A 357 16.37 2.65 -13.52
C GLY A 357 15.31 1.55 -13.67
N ALA A 358 14.36 1.79 -14.57
CA ALA A 358 13.24 0.89 -14.81
C ALA A 358 13.66 -0.32 -15.67
N SER A 359 13.32 -1.53 -15.22
CA SER A 359 13.53 -2.79 -15.93
C SER A 359 12.32 -3.20 -16.77
N VAL A 360 11.11 -2.83 -16.35
CA VAL A 360 9.86 -3.15 -17.06
C VAL A 360 9.10 -1.85 -17.35
N VAL A 361 8.70 -1.69 -18.61
CA VAL A 361 7.87 -0.55 -19.07
C VAL A 361 6.74 -1.06 -19.96
N GLY A 362 5.52 -0.65 -19.66
CA GLY A 362 4.34 -1.09 -20.38
C GLY A 362 3.11 -0.24 -20.07
N TYR A 363 1.94 -0.64 -20.57
CA TYR A 363 0.68 0.00 -20.23
C TYR A 363 -0.36 -1.05 -19.84
N LYS A 364 -0.85 -0.97 -18.60
CA LYS A 364 -1.90 -1.85 -18.06
C LYS A 364 -3.22 -1.12 -17.79
N GLY A 365 -3.21 0.21 -17.75
CA GLY A 365 -4.37 1.02 -17.40
C GLY A 365 -4.64 1.06 -15.89
N LEU A 366 -5.77 1.67 -15.50
CA LEU A 366 -6.20 1.80 -14.11
C LEU A 366 -7.49 1.01 -13.87
N MET A 367 -7.55 0.25 -12.77
CA MET A 367 -8.74 -0.52 -12.43
C MET A 367 -9.55 0.16 -11.32
N LEU A 368 -10.85 0.38 -11.54
CA LEU A 368 -11.71 1.09 -10.59
C LEU A 368 -11.87 0.37 -9.24
N ASN A 369 -11.77 -0.96 -9.22
CA ASN A 369 -11.79 -1.75 -7.99
C ASN A 369 -10.53 -1.52 -7.13
N SER A 370 -9.44 -0.96 -7.67
CA SER A 370 -8.19 -0.65 -6.96
C SER A 370 -8.07 0.84 -6.60
N ILE A 371 -9.17 1.59 -6.63
CA ILE A 371 -9.17 3.06 -6.46
C ILE A 371 -8.54 3.58 -5.15
N TYR A 372 -8.45 2.74 -4.12
CA TYR A 372 -7.79 3.13 -2.86
C TYR A 372 -6.27 3.19 -2.95
N ASP A 373 -5.67 2.49 -3.90
CA ASP A 373 -4.23 2.52 -4.12
C ASP A 373 -3.76 3.90 -4.62
N ILE A 374 -4.70 4.79 -4.99
CA ILE A 374 -4.41 6.21 -5.26
C ILE A 374 -3.78 6.94 -4.06
N PHE A 375 -4.10 6.54 -2.82
CA PHE A 375 -3.56 7.17 -1.62
C PHE A 375 -2.08 6.86 -1.43
N PRO A 376 -1.64 5.58 -1.33
CA PRO A 376 -0.22 5.26 -1.32
C PRO A 376 0.49 5.69 -2.62
N ALA A 377 -0.19 5.71 -3.77
CA ALA A 377 0.39 6.18 -5.04
C ALA A 377 0.77 7.66 -5.00
N ALA A 378 -0.01 8.50 -4.32
CA ALA A 378 0.33 9.90 -4.11
C ALA A 378 1.62 10.05 -3.29
N GLY A 379 1.80 9.21 -2.26
CA GLY A 379 3.05 9.17 -1.49
C GLY A 379 4.24 8.69 -2.34
N MET A 380 4.02 7.67 -3.16
CA MET A 380 5.05 7.14 -4.07
C MET A 380 5.50 8.17 -5.11
N PHE A 381 4.52 8.84 -5.74
CA PHE A 381 4.75 9.92 -6.68
C PHE A 381 5.59 11.03 -6.02
N LEU A 382 5.22 11.47 -4.82
CA LEU A 382 5.98 12.49 -4.09
C LEU A 382 7.39 12.02 -3.70
N GLY A 383 7.57 10.74 -3.37
CA GLY A 383 8.89 10.17 -3.10
C GLY A 383 9.84 10.34 -4.30
N ARG A 384 9.34 10.05 -5.51
CA ARG A 384 10.06 10.29 -6.76
C ARG A 384 10.32 11.76 -7.03
N VAL A 385 9.32 12.63 -6.82
CA VAL A 385 9.48 14.08 -6.99
C VAL A 385 10.59 14.64 -6.11
N PHE A 386 10.73 14.12 -4.89
CA PHE A 386 11.80 14.48 -3.96
C PHE A 386 13.11 13.70 -4.19
N GLN A 387 13.17 12.83 -5.20
CA GLN A 387 14.31 11.97 -5.52
C GLN A 387 14.77 11.15 -4.31
N LEU A 388 13.81 10.65 -3.51
CA LEU A 388 14.11 9.82 -2.37
C LEU A 388 14.59 8.43 -2.83
N PRO A 389 15.51 7.79 -2.08
CA PRO A 389 15.84 6.39 -2.30
C PRO A 389 14.59 5.50 -2.20
N TRP A 390 14.65 4.31 -2.79
CA TRP A 390 13.52 3.39 -2.90
C TRP A 390 12.84 3.12 -1.56
N ARG A 391 13.62 2.79 -0.52
CA ARG A 391 13.06 2.49 0.81
C ARG A 391 12.23 3.64 1.39
N TRP A 392 12.67 4.87 1.18
CA TRP A 392 12.00 6.06 1.71
C TRP A 392 10.77 6.42 0.88
N THR A 393 10.81 6.14 -0.41
CA THR A 393 9.63 6.22 -1.29
C THR A 393 8.55 5.24 -0.81
N LEU A 394 8.89 3.99 -0.47
CA LEU A 394 7.95 3.03 0.10
C LEU A 394 7.34 3.48 1.44
N TYR A 395 8.18 3.96 2.36
CA TYR A 395 7.69 4.46 3.65
C TYR A 395 6.76 5.65 3.48
N LEU A 396 7.06 6.55 2.54
CA LEU A 396 6.19 7.68 2.23
C LEU A 396 4.85 7.23 1.62
N SER A 397 4.86 6.21 0.76
CA SER A 397 3.64 5.59 0.23
C SER A 397 2.75 5.04 1.34
N LYS A 398 3.29 4.18 2.20
CA LYS A 398 2.55 3.61 3.34
C LYS A 398 2.07 4.69 4.32
N PHE A 399 2.86 5.75 4.52
CA PHE A 399 2.46 6.89 5.35
C PHE A 399 1.24 7.63 4.77
N PHE A 400 1.10 7.76 3.45
CA PHE A 400 -0.06 8.40 2.83
C PHE A 400 -1.36 7.59 2.99
N ASN A 401 -1.25 6.26 3.01
CA ASN A 401 -2.36 5.39 3.44
C ASN A 401 -2.77 5.76 4.89
N LEU A 402 -1.82 5.72 5.83
CA LEU A 402 -2.08 6.03 7.25
C LEU A 402 -2.67 7.45 7.45
N LEU A 403 -2.13 8.42 6.71
CA LEU A 403 -2.61 9.81 6.72
C LEU A 403 -4.07 9.90 6.29
N THR A 404 -4.48 9.11 5.30
CA THR A 404 -5.87 9.07 4.83
C THR A 404 -6.80 8.56 5.93
N CYS A 405 -6.42 7.49 6.63
CA CYS A 405 -7.16 7.01 7.80
C CYS A 405 -7.27 8.07 8.90
N ALA A 406 -6.16 8.73 9.25
CA ALA A 406 -6.12 9.77 10.27
C ALA A 406 -7.00 10.98 9.91
N LEU A 407 -6.97 11.44 8.65
CA LEU A 407 -7.77 12.58 8.17
C LEU A 407 -9.26 12.25 8.12
N CYS A 408 -9.63 11.10 7.55
CA CYS A 408 -11.03 10.66 7.53
C CYS A 408 -11.57 10.48 8.94
N GLY A 409 -10.81 9.81 9.82
CA GLY A 409 -11.16 9.66 11.24
C GLY A 409 -11.31 11.00 11.95
N PHE A 410 -10.39 11.96 11.72
CA PHE A 410 -10.52 13.32 12.28
C PHE A 410 -11.84 13.98 11.90
N PHE A 411 -12.18 14.00 10.61
CA PHE A 411 -13.42 14.65 10.15
C PHE A 411 -14.67 13.90 10.62
N ALA A 412 -14.61 12.57 10.66
CA ALA A 412 -15.70 11.72 11.11
C ALA A 412 -16.00 11.92 12.62
N ILE A 413 -14.98 11.79 13.48
CA ILE A 413 -15.11 12.01 14.93
C ILE A 413 -15.53 13.45 15.22
N ARG A 414 -14.99 14.43 14.49
CA ARG A 414 -15.35 15.84 14.67
C ARG A 414 -16.82 16.12 14.34
N ARG A 415 -17.40 15.42 13.36
CA ARG A 415 -18.77 15.64 12.90
C ARG A 415 -19.80 15.14 13.92
N LEU A 416 -19.48 14.07 14.64
CA LEU A 416 -20.33 13.46 15.66
C LEU A 416 -20.50 14.38 16.88
N LYS A 417 -21.74 14.51 17.37
CA LYS A 417 -22.05 15.11 18.68
C LYS A 417 -21.94 14.09 19.81
N SER A 418 -22.12 12.81 19.48
CA SER A 418 -22.09 11.67 20.39
C SER A 418 -21.56 10.42 19.68
N GLY A 419 -21.02 9.45 20.44
CA GLY A 419 -20.35 8.28 19.86
C GLY A 419 -18.95 8.56 19.32
N LYS A 420 -18.32 9.66 19.77
CA LYS A 420 -16.96 10.04 19.36
C LYS A 420 -15.94 8.99 19.78
N MET A 421 -16.06 8.46 20.99
CA MET A 421 -15.15 7.45 21.52
C MET A 421 -15.41 6.08 20.92
N ILE A 422 -16.66 5.74 20.61
CA ILE A 422 -16.99 4.52 19.85
C ILE A 422 -16.17 4.52 18.55
N LEU A 423 -16.26 5.61 17.77
CA LEU A 423 -15.55 5.68 16.51
C LEU A 423 -14.03 5.70 16.67
N ALA A 424 -13.50 6.53 17.58
CA ALA A 424 -12.06 6.62 17.80
C ALA A 424 -11.45 5.26 18.17
N CYS A 425 -12.11 4.50 19.05
CA CYS A 425 -11.60 3.19 19.48
C CYS A 425 -11.73 2.14 18.38
N VAL A 426 -12.80 2.18 17.58
CA VAL A 426 -12.94 1.30 16.40
C VAL A 426 -11.81 1.56 15.40
N LEU A 427 -11.52 2.82 15.09
CA LEU A 427 -10.43 3.15 14.15
C LEU A 427 -9.03 2.85 14.73
N LEU A 428 -8.89 2.78 16.05
CA LEU A 428 -7.65 2.37 16.75
C LEU A 428 -7.58 0.86 17.02
N ILE A 429 -8.52 0.05 16.52
CA ILE A 429 -8.39 -1.42 16.56
C ILE A 429 -7.05 -1.82 15.91
N PRO A 430 -6.26 -2.71 16.52
CA PRO A 430 -4.95 -3.11 16.00
C PRO A 430 -4.95 -3.49 14.53
N THR A 431 -5.88 -4.34 14.10
CA THR A 431 -6.02 -4.71 12.68
C THR A 431 -6.26 -3.50 11.76
N ASN A 432 -7.03 -2.50 12.20
CA ASN A 432 -7.27 -1.27 11.40
C ASN A 432 -5.98 -0.46 11.23
N ILE A 433 -5.20 -0.29 12.30
CA ILE A 433 -3.94 0.45 12.25
C ILE A 433 -2.91 -0.29 11.40
N PHE A 434 -2.87 -1.62 11.49
CA PHE A 434 -2.04 -2.45 10.63
C PHE A 434 -2.39 -2.28 9.14
N LEU A 435 -3.66 -2.45 8.77
CA LEU A 435 -4.12 -2.30 7.38
C LEU A 435 -3.91 -0.87 6.83
N ALA A 436 -3.92 0.14 7.70
CA ALA A 436 -3.58 1.51 7.34
C ALA A 436 -2.07 1.78 7.19
N SER A 437 -1.22 0.83 7.61
CA SER A 437 0.25 0.97 7.63
C SER A 437 0.95 0.09 6.59
N VAL A 438 0.20 -0.69 5.81
CA VAL A 438 0.71 -1.57 4.74
C VAL A 438 0.01 -1.26 3.41
N PHE A 439 0.44 -1.87 2.30
CA PHE A 439 -0.30 -1.77 1.04
C PHE A 439 -1.55 -2.65 1.13
N SER A 440 -2.72 -2.01 1.14
CA SER A 440 -4.02 -2.67 1.26
C SER A 440 -5.10 -1.67 0.89
N TYR A 441 -6.24 -2.12 0.37
CA TYR A 441 -7.41 -1.26 0.15
C TYR A 441 -8.32 -1.12 1.39
N ASP A 442 -8.21 -2.01 2.38
CA ASP A 442 -9.17 -2.16 3.49
C ASP A 442 -9.24 -0.91 4.38
N HIS A 443 -8.11 -0.21 4.53
CA HIS A 443 -8.00 1.06 5.26
C HIS A 443 -8.98 2.11 4.71
N GLY A 444 -9.08 2.19 3.38
CA GLY A 444 -9.85 3.20 2.68
C GLY A 444 -11.33 2.90 2.83
N VAL A 445 -11.73 1.65 2.60
CA VAL A 445 -13.11 1.18 2.83
C VAL A 445 -13.57 1.53 4.24
N THR A 446 -12.79 1.13 5.26
CA THR A 446 -13.13 1.38 6.67
C THR A 446 -13.22 2.88 6.98
N SER A 447 -12.27 3.67 6.49
CA SER A 447 -12.19 5.11 6.75
C SER A 447 -13.32 5.91 6.11
N PHE A 448 -13.65 5.61 4.85
CA PHE A 448 -14.73 6.29 4.13
C PHE A 448 -16.12 5.81 4.57
N MET A 449 -16.28 4.53 4.93
CA MET A 449 -17.48 4.01 5.59
C MET A 449 -17.72 4.74 6.91
N ALA A 450 -16.69 4.84 7.75
CA ALA A 450 -16.75 5.58 9.02
C ALA A 450 -17.13 7.05 8.81
N LEU A 451 -16.54 7.74 7.83
CA LEU A 451 -16.83 9.14 7.53
C LEU A 451 -18.27 9.34 7.04
N GLY A 452 -18.73 8.53 6.10
CA GLY A 452 -20.10 8.58 5.57
C GLY A 452 -21.14 8.30 6.66
N MET A 453 -20.94 7.22 7.42
CA MET A 453 -21.82 6.84 8.53
C MET A 453 -21.81 7.88 9.67
N SER A 454 -20.67 8.50 9.95
CA SER A 454 -20.59 9.55 10.97
C SER A 454 -21.39 10.79 10.60
N TYR A 455 -21.36 11.19 9.32
CA TYR A 455 -22.22 12.26 8.85
C TYR A 455 -23.70 11.87 8.94
N PHE A 456 -24.05 10.65 8.55
CA PHE A 456 -25.42 10.14 8.65
C PHE A 456 -25.93 10.13 10.11
N PHE A 457 -25.18 9.57 11.04
CA PHE A 457 -25.55 9.57 12.46
C PHE A 457 -25.58 10.97 13.05
N ALA A 458 -24.68 11.86 12.64
CA ALA A 458 -24.70 13.23 13.12
C ALA A 458 -25.93 14.01 12.61
N GLU A 459 -26.50 13.66 11.46
CA GLU A 459 -27.81 14.18 11.04
C GLU A 459 -28.93 13.70 11.97
N TRP A 460 -28.91 12.44 12.41
CA TRP A 460 -29.83 11.93 13.43
C TRP A 460 -29.68 12.62 14.79
N GLN A 461 -28.47 13.07 15.13
CA GLN A 461 -28.17 13.83 16.35
C GLN A 461 -28.57 15.31 16.27
N GLU A 462 -29.10 15.75 15.11
CA GLU A 462 -29.55 17.12 14.84
C GLU A 462 -30.92 17.12 14.15
N PRO A 463 -31.95 16.47 14.71
CA PRO A 463 -33.25 16.31 14.06
C PRO A 463 -33.91 17.64 13.68
N GLU A 464 -33.56 18.73 14.36
CA GLU A 464 -34.07 20.08 14.16
C GLU A 464 -33.52 20.77 12.91
N LYS A 465 -32.40 20.28 12.35
CA LYS A 465 -31.75 20.91 11.18
C LYS A 465 -32.06 20.14 9.91
N LYS A 466 -32.41 20.87 8.84
CA LYS A 466 -32.59 20.29 7.50
C LYS A 466 -31.27 19.80 6.89
N LEU A 467 -31.34 18.77 6.06
CA LEU A 467 -30.18 18.15 5.41
C LEU A 467 -29.65 19.07 4.31
N THR A 468 -28.43 19.57 4.52
CA THR A 468 -27.74 20.40 3.53
C THR A 468 -27.24 19.57 2.36
N ARG A 469 -27.18 20.17 1.16
CA ARG A 469 -26.54 19.58 -0.04
C ARG A 469 -25.13 19.06 0.22
N ARG A 470 -24.37 19.79 1.01
CA ARG A 470 -23.00 19.44 1.38
C ARG A 470 -22.94 18.18 2.23
N ASN A 471 -23.79 18.06 3.25
CA ASN A 471 -23.79 16.87 4.10
C ASN A 471 -24.30 15.65 3.34
N ALA A 472 -25.34 15.80 2.51
CA ALA A 472 -25.79 14.73 1.63
C ALA A 472 -24.69 14.23 0.69
N PHE A 473 -23.93 15.15 0.07
CA PHE A 473 -22.79 14.79 -0.77
C PHE A 473 -21.70 14.04 0.01
N VAL A 474 -21.38 14.44 1.24
CA VAL A 474 -20.41 13.71 2.07
C VAL A 474 -20.93 12.32 2.43
N ILE A 475 -22.20 12.18 2.83
CA ILE A 475 -22.81 10.88 3.17
C ILE A 475 -22.75 9.95 1.96
N LEU A 476 -23.42 10.33 0.86
CA LEU A 476 -23.54 9.46 -0.30
C LEU A 476 -22.20 9.28 -1.01
N GLY A 477 -21.40 10.33 -1.14
CA GLY A 477 -20.09 10.26 -1.80
C GLY A 477 -19.11 9.35 -1.06
N CYS A 478 -18.99 9.47 0.27
CA CYS A 478 -18.08 8.62 1.04
C CYS A 478 -18.56 7.16 1.08
N LEU A 479 -19.87 6.92 1.21
CA LEU A 479 -20.41 5.55 1.19
C LEU A 479 -20.32 4.92 -0.20
N THR A 480 -20.52 5.68 -1.28
CA THR A 480 -20.28 5.20 -2.65
C THR A 480 -18.81 4.82 -2.79
N PHE A 481 -17.91 5.72 -2.39
CA PHE A 481 -16.47 5.47 -2.45
C PHE A 481 -16.09 4.21 -1.66
N ALA A 482 -16.61 4.05 -0.43
CA ALA A 482 -16.50 2.84 0.41
C ALA A 482 -16.88 1.52 -0.30
N CYS A 483 -17.78 1.57 -1.27
CA CYS A 483 -18.31 0.39 -1.96
C CYS A 483 -17.67 0.14 -3.33
N LEU A 484 -16.82 1.04 -3.85
CA LEU A 484 -16.27 0.91 -5.23
C LEU A 484 -15.38 -0.32 -5.39
N THR A 485 -14.54 -0.61 -4.39
CA THR A 485 -13.64 -1.77 -4.43
C THR A 485 -14.36 -3.08 -4.17
N LYS A 486 -15.39 -3.08 -3.31
CA LYS A 486 -16.21 -4.26 -3.04
C LYS A 486 -17.67 -3.87 -2.85
N ALA A 487 -18.51 -4.23 -3.81
CA ALA A 487 -19.91 -3.81 -3.84
C ALA A 487 -20.79 -4.44 -2.75
N PHE A 488 -20.33 -5.47 -2.05
CA PHE A 488 -21.11 -6.10 -0.96
C PHE A 488 -21.32 -5.20 0.27
N TYR A 489 -20.64 -4.05 0.34
CA TYR A 489 -20.91 -2.97 1.30
C TYR A 489 -22.14 -2.11 0.93
N ALA A 490 -22.66 -2.23 -0.30
CA ALA A 490 -23.74 -1.39 -0.84
C ALA A 490 -25.05 -1.37 -0.02
N PRO A 491 -25.48 -2.43 0.68
CA PRO A 491 -26.64 -2.34 1.59
C PRO A 491 -26.55 -1.21 2.62
N ALA A 492 -25.36 -0.76 3.00
CA ALA A 492 -25.18 0.42 3.86
C ALA A 492 -25.72 1.72 3.23
N LEU A 493 -25.72 1.86 1.89
CA LEU A 493 -26.32 3.00 1.19
C LEU A 493 -27.84 3.01 1.36
N LEU A 494 -28.50 1.84 1.30
CA LEU A 494 -29.94 1.71 1.53
C LEU A 494 -30.33 2.16 2.93
N PHE A 495 -29.47 1.93 3.93
CA PHE A 495 -29.74 2.36 5.29
C PHE A 495 -29.87 3.89 5.40
N THR A 496 -29.22 4.64 4.51
CA THR A 496 -29.33 6.10 4.54
C THR A 496 -30.70 6.64 4.12
N LEU A 497 -31.53 5.82 3.45
CA LEU A 497 -32.91 6.18 3.10
C LEU A 497 -33.82 6.32 4.34
N PHE A 498 -33.40 5.79 5.49
CA PHE A 498 -34.12 5.94 6.75
C PHE A 498 -33.91 7.31 7.43
N MET A 499 -33.22 8.25 6.79
CA MET A 499 -33.03 9.62 7.26
C MET A 499 -34.35 10.26 7.82
N PRO A 500 -34.32 11.01 8.94
CA PRO A 500 -35.54 11.51 9.60
C PRO A 500 -36.41 12.39 8.69
N LYS A 501 -37.74 12.32 8.86
CA LYS A 501 -38.70 13.09 8.04
C LYS A 501 -38.47 14.61 8.08
N GLY A 502 -38.03 15.16 9.22
CA GLY A 502 -37.75 16.59 9.35
C GLY A 502 -36.51 17.10 8.60
N LYS A 503 -35.77 16.22 7.92
CA LYS A 503 -34.54 16.58 7.20
C LYS A 503 -34.77 17.19 5.83
N TRP A 504 -35.97 17.07 5.27
CA TRP A 504 -36.19 17.35 3.86
C TRP A 504 -36.58 18.82 3.64
N ALA A 505 -36.18 19.35 2.48
CA ALA A 505 -36.71 20.60 1.95
C ALA A 505 -38.18 20.38 1.56
N GLU A 506 -39.08 21.17 2.12
CA GLU A 506 -40.53 21.04 1.88
C GLU A 506 -40.99 22.01 0.79
N ILE A 507 -40.49 23.25 0.85
CA ILE A 507 -40.89 24.36 -0.02
C ILE A 507 -39.85 24.58 -1.13
N PRO A 508 -40.23 24.94 -2.37
CA PRO A 508 -39.27 25.18 -3.45
C PRO A 508 -38.12 26.14 -3.12
N ALA A 509 -38.38 27.19 -2.33
CA ALA A 509 -37.37 28.16 -1.92
C ALA A 509 -36.19 27.51 -1.15
N GLU A 510 -36.49 26.52 -0.30
CA GLU A 510 -35.48 25.82 0.51
C GLU A 510 -34.61 24.88 -0.31
N ARG A 511 -35.12 24.41 -1.46
CA ARG A 511 -34.43 23.42 -2.31
C ARG A 511 -33.11 23.95 -2.85
N ARG A 512 -32.87 25.27 -2.80
CA ARG A 512 -31.59 25.88 -3.18
C ARG A 512 -30.45 25.49 -2.22
N GLU A 513 -30.75 25.28 -0.94
CA GLU A 513 -29.76 24.97 0.11
C GLU A 513 -29.87 23.53 0.63
N TYR A 514 -31.10 23.01 0.74
CA TYR A 514 -31.42 21.71 1.33
C TYR A 514 -31.90 20.70 0.27
N LEU A 515 -31.79 19.40 0.56
CA LEU A 515 -32.28 18.35 -0.34
C LEU A 515 -33.74 17.98 -0.08
N SER A 516 -34.47 17.70 -1.16
CA SER A 516 -35.74 16.99 -1.07
C SER A 516 -35.51 15.49 -0.87
N ARG A 517 -36.46 14.79 -0.23
CA ARG A 517 -36.42 13.33 -0.07
C ARG A 517 -36.30 12.58 -1.39
N LYS A 518 -37.04 13.00 -2.41
CA LYS A 518 -37.03 12.36 -3.74
C LYS A 518 -35.65 12.47 -4.40
N THR A 519 -35.04 13.66 -4.33
CA THR A 519 -33.68 13.89 -4.87
C THR A 519 -32.64 13.04 -4.14
N TYR A 520 -32.73 12.96 -2.81
CA TYR A 520 -31.81 12.13 -2.02
C TYR A 520 -31.96 10.64 -2.36
N ALA A 521 -33.20 10.15 -2.46
CA ALA A 521 -33.48 8.77 -2.85
C ALA A 521 -32.94 8.46 -4.25
N LEU A 522 -33.16 9.35 -5.23
CA LEU A 522 -32.60 9.22 -6.58
C LEU A 522 -31.08 9.11 -6.56
N PHE A 523 -30.38 9.98 -5.81
CA PHE A 523 -28.92 9.91 -5.70
C PHE A 523 -28.44 8.66 -4.96
N THR A 524 -29.23 8.14 -4.02
CA THR A 524 -28.92 6.86 -3.36
C THR A 524 -29.05 5.71 -4.34
N CYS A 525 -30.10 5.67 -5.17
CA CYS A 525 -30.25 4.67 -6.23
C CYS A 525 -29.14 4.78 -7.28
N LEU A 526 -28.74 5.99 -7.65
CA LEU A 526 -27.62 6.21 -8.56
C LEU A 526 -26.30 5.73 -7.95
N ALA A 527 -26.05 6.01 -6.67
CA ALA A 527 -24.89 5.51 -5.94
C ALA A 527 -24.84 3.98 -5.93
N LEU A 528 -25.98 3.33 -5.62
CA LEU A 528 -26.11 1.86 -5.67
C LEU A 528 -25.83 1.32 -7.07
N LEU A 529 -26.39 1.96 -8.10
CA LEU A 529 -26.16 1.57 -9.48
C LEU A 529 -24.67 1.67 -9.84
N VAL A 530 -24.01 2.78 -9.51
CA VAL A 530 -22.57 2.95 -9.75
C VAL A 530 -21.72 1.89 -9.05
N CYS A 531 -22.09 1.48 -7.83
CA CYS A 531 -21.37 0.44 -7.10
C CYS A 531 -21.58 -0.97 -7.70
N LEU A 532 -22.77 -1.24 -8.23
CA LEU A 532 -23.14 -2.59 -8.71
C LEU A 532 -22.81 -2.81 -10.20
N LEU A 533 -22.83 -1.76 -11.02
CA LEU A 533 -22.58 -1.84 -12.46
C LEU A 533 -21.26 -2.56 -12.84
N PRO A 534 -20.11 -2.30 -12.18
CA PRO A 534 -18.86 -2.98 -12.51
C PRO A 534 -18.90 -4.51 -12.36
N TYR A 535 -19.83 -5.03 -11.56
CA TYR A 535 -19.99 -6.46 -11.30
C TYR A 535 -21.11 -7.07 -12.14
N ILE A 536 -22.19 -6.31 -12.37
CA ILE A 536 -23.35 -6.76 -13.16
C ILE A 536 -23.02 -6.79 -14.66
N LEU A 537 -22.30 -5.79 -15.18
CA LEU A 537 -22.03 -5.70 -16.62
C LEU A 537 -21.18 -6.87 -17.16
N PRO A 538 -20.07 -7.28 -16.52
CA PRO A 538 -19.30 -8.45 -16.96
C PRO A 538 -20.13 -9.74 -16.95
N MET A 539 -21.00 -9.93 -15.94
CA MET A 539 -21.89 -11.09 -15.87
C MET A 539 -22.83 -11.17 -17.08
N PHE A 540 -23.40 -10.05 -17.54
CA PHE A 540 -24.22 -10.02 -18.76
C PHE A 540 -23.43 -10.28 -20.05
N GLN A 541 -22.12 -10.05 -20.03
CA GLN A 541 -21.21 -10.31 -21.14
C GLN A 541 -20.67 -11.76 -21.14
N GLY A 542 -21.13 -12.61 -20.21
CA GLY A 542 -20.61 -13.97 -20.05
C GLY A 542 -19.25 -14.04 -19.36
N ASN A 543 -18.69 -12.90 -18.94
CA ASN A 543 -17.43 -12.81 -18.20
C ASN A 543 -17.73 -12.83 -16.71
N VAL A 544 -17.79 -14.03 -16.11
CA VAL A 544 -17.82 -14.11 -14.64
C VAL A 544 -16.41 -13.84 -14.14
N VAL A 545 -16.25 -12.73 -13.42
CA VAL A 545 -14.97 -12.40 -12.77
C VAL A 545 -14.71 -13.46 -11.69
N THR A 546 -13.77 -14.37 -11.96
CA THR A 546 -13.32 -15.39 -11.02
C THR A 546 -12.10 -14.90 -10.24
N ASP A 547 -12.01 -15.27 -8.96
CA ASP A 547 -10.79 -15.04 -8.21
C ASP A 547 -9.80 -16.15 -8.56
N MET A 548 -8.73 -15.81 -9.29
CA MET A 548 -7.73 -16.79 -9.73
C MET A 548 -7.07 -17.53 -8.55
N ARG A 549 -7.06 -16.95 -7.35
CA ARG A 549 -6.55 -17.59 -6.12
C ARG A 549 -7.47 -18.69 -5.60
N GLY A 550 -8.76 -18.63 -5.95
CA GLY A 550 -9.69 -19.74 -5.74
C GLY A 550 -9.31 -20.97 -6.56
N GLY A 551 -8.42 -20.83 -7.55
CA GLY A 551 -7.88 -21.86 -8.44
C GLY A 551 -8.74 -22.13 -9.68
N SER A 552 -8.15 -22.72 -10.71
CA SER A 552 -8.69 -22.84 -12.07
C SER A 552 -9.91 -23.75 -12.29
N SER A 553 -10.46 -24.38 -11.24
CA SER A 553 -11.56 -25.35 -11.34
C SER A 553 -12.88 -24.91 -10.68
N ALA A 554 -12.94 -23.70 -10.11
CA ALA A 554 -14.20 -23.15 -9.62
C ALA A 554 -15.01 -22.61 -10.80
N GLU A 555 -15.86 -23.44 -11.39
CA GLU A 555 -16.86 -23.00 -12.37
C GLU A 555 -17.99 -22.26 -11.63
N PRO A 556 -18.08 -20.92 -11.72
CA PRO A 556 -19.04 -20.15 -10.93
C PRO A 556 -20.49 -20.51 -11.26
N MET A 557 -20.72 -21.03 -12.47
CA MET A 557 -22.04 -21.45 -12.93
C MET A 557 -22.53 -22.71 -12.20
N ASP A 558 -21.63 -23.61 -11.80
CA ASP A 558 -21.99 -24.78 -10.99
C ASP A 558 -22.39 -24.38 -9.57
N GLN A 559 -21.72 -23.38 -8.99
CA GLN A 559 -22.08 -22.83 -7.68
C GLN A 559 -23.45 -22.15 -7.70
N VAL A 560 -23.74 -21.38 -8.74
CA VAL A 560 -25.07 -20.77 -8.95
C VAL A 560 -26.13 -21.85 -9.13
N ARG A 561 -25.86 -22.90 -9.92
CA ARG A 561 -26.77 -24.03 -10.11
C ARG A 561 -27.06 -24.76 -8.80
N TYR A 562 -26.05 -25.07 -7.98
CA TYR A 562 -26.21 -25.69 -6.67
C TYR A 562 -27.15 -24.87 -5.75
N ILE A 563 -26.98 -23.54 -5.72
CA ILE A 563 -27.84 -22.66 -4.92
C ILE A 563 -29.30 -22.71 -5.40
N LEU A 564 -29.53 -22.80 -6.72
CA LEU A 564 -30.87 -22.86 -7.30
C LEU A 564 -31.52 -24.24 -7.14
N GLU A 565 -30.74 -25.32 -7.17
CA GLU A 565 -31.21 -26.69 -7.01
C GLU A 565 -31.61 -27.00 -5.55
N ASP A 566 -30.84 -26.54 -4.56
CA ASP A 566 -31.16 -26.71 -3.13
C ASP A 566 -30.86 -25.45 -2.30
N PRO A 567 -31.74 -24.43 -2.36
CA PRO A 567 -31.55 -23.19 -1.62
C PRO A 567 -31.55 -23.41 -0.10
N LEU A 568 -32.29 -24.39 0.42
CA LEU A 568 -32.35 -24.67 1.86
C LEU A 568 -31.02 -25.21 2.37
N ARG A 569 -30.35 -26.09 1.61
CA ARG A 569 -29.02 -26.58 1.96
C ARG A 569 -28.00 -25.45 1.94
N PHE A 570 -28.03 -24.57 0.94
CA PHE A 570 -27.17 -23.39 0.92
C PHE A 570 -27.40 -22.49 2.15
N PHE A 571 -28.64 -22.21 2.54
CA PHE A 571 -28.91 -21.42 3.75
C PHE A 571 -28.41 -22.11 5.02
N ARG A 572 -28.53 -23.44 5.14
CA ARG A 572 -27.94 -24.19 6.28
C ARG A 572 -26.43 -24.06 6.31
N LEU A 573 -25.76 -24.19 5.16
CA LEU A 573 -24.31 -23.96 5.03
C LEU A 573 -23.93 -22.53 5.46
N LEU A 574 -24.65 -21.53 4.94
CA LEU A 574 -24.44 -20.12 5.24
C LEU A 574 -24.55 -19.84 6.75
N PHE A 575 -25.64 -20.27 7.40
CA PHE A 575 -25.84 -20.02 8.83
C PHE A 575 -24.87 -20.84 9.70
N SER A 576 -24.51 -22.05 9.28
CA SER A 576 -23.50 -22.86 9.95
C SER A 576 -22.15 -22.15 9.95
N PHE A 577 -21.68 -21.68 8.78
CA PHE A 577 -20.45 -20.89 8.66
C PHE A 577 -20.52 -19.60 9.51
N GLN A 578 -21.63 -18.86 9.40
CA GLN A 578 -21.80 -17.59 10.12
C GLN A 578 -21.81 -17.75 11.64
N SER A 579 -22.25 -18.89 12.16
CA SER A 579 -22.23 -19.17 13.60
C SER A 579 -20.82 -19.14 14.18
N GLY A 580 -19.80 -19.58 13.42
CA GLY A 580 -18.39 -19.46 13.78
C GLY A 580 -17.82 -18.08 13.44
N TYR A 581 -18.15 -17.56 12.26
CA TYR A 581 -17.60 -16.30 11.74
C TYR A 581 -18.01 -15.06 12.55
N LEU A 582 -19.25 -15.01 13.03
CA LEU A 582 -19.77 -13.91 13.85
C LEU A 582 -19.63 -14.17 15.36
N ASN A 583 -19.05 -15.30 15.76
CA ASN A 583 -18.86 -15.63 17.16
C ASN A 583 -17.87 -14.64 17.81
N PRO A 584 -18.27 -13.90 18.85
CA PRO A 584 -17.36 -13.03 19.57
C PRO A 584 -16.09 -13.74 20.10
N ALA A 585 -16.16 -15.05 20.38
CA ALA A 585 -15.03 -15.86 20.80
C ALA A 585 -13.92 -16.00 19.73
N ASN A 586 -14.25 -15.72 18.46
CA ASN A 586 -13.31 -15.76 17.34
C ASN A 586 -12.87 -14.34 16.88
N SER A 587 -13.11 -13.32 17.72
CA SER A 587 -12.83 -11.93 17.35
C SER A 587 -11.33 -11.59 17.24
N SER A 588 -10.42 -12.49 17.62
CA SER A 588 -8.97 -12.29 17.44
C SER A 588 -8.62 -12.01 15.99
N GLY A 589 -9.21 -12.76 15.05
CA GLY A 589 -9.03 -12.59 13.61
C GLY A 589 -9.51 -11.22 13.09
N LEU A 590 -10.45 -10.59 13.80
CA LEU A 590 -10.97 -9.25 13.48
C LEU A 590 -10.16 -8.15 14.16
N LEU A 591 -9.80 -8.33 15.44
CA LEU A 591 -9.33 -7.25 16.30
C LEU A 591 -7.81 -7.14 16.42
N THR A 592 -7.09 -8.26 16.44
CA THR A 592 -5.66 -8.29 16.79
C THR A 592 -4.81 -9.09 15.80
N PHE A 593 -5.25 -9.20 14.55
CA PHE A 593 -4.62 -10.07 13.55
C PHE A 593 -3.78 -9.28 12.53
N PHE A 594 -2.47 -9.53 12.48
CA PHE A 594 -1.54 -8.90 11.53
C PHE A 594 -1.19 -9.86 10.40
N ALA A 595 -2.21 -10.48 9.80
CA ALA A 595 -2.06 -11.41 8.69
C ALA A 595 -1.08 -12.56 9.00
N TYR A 596 -0.13 -12.80 8.11
CA TYR A 596 0.81 -13.92 8.19
C TYR A 596 1.76 -13.83 9.38
N GLU A 597 1.90 -12.65 10.00
CA GLU A 597 2.71 -12.49 11.23
C GLU A 597 2.02 -13.03 12.50
N GLY A 598 0.72 -13.28 12.43
CA GLY A 598 -0.04 -13.93 13.50
C GLY A 598 -0.96 -12.99 14.29
N GLN A 599 -1.47 -13.51 15.41
CA GLN A 599 -2.46 -12.86 16.26
C GLN A 599 -1.84 -12.39 17.56
N GLY A 600 -2.08 -11.12 17.93
CA GLY A 600 -1.67 -10.57 19.21
C GLY A 600 -2.70 -10.78 20.33
N PRO A 601 -2.27 -10.63 21.59
CA PRO A 601 -3.13 -10.84 22.76
C PRO A 601 -4.12 -9.68 23.00
N GLY A 602 -5.06 -9.88 23.93
CA GLY A 602 -5.91 -8.80 24.46
C GLY A 602 -7.21 -8.53 23.69
N TRP A 603 -7.54 -9.32 22.68
CA TRP A 603 -8.77 -9.13 21.89
C TRP A 603 -10.05 -9.27 22.73
N GLN A 604 -10.08 -10.15 23.75
CA GLN A 604 -11.24 -10.30 24.64
C GLN A 604 -11.49 -9.01 25.42
N ALA A 605 -10.44 -8.44 25.99
CA ALA A 605 -10.51 -7.16 26.71
C ALA A 605 -10.95 -6.04 25.77
N LEU A 606 -10.46 -6.02 24.53
CA LEU A 606 -10.87 -5.05 23.53
C LEU A 606 -12.36 -5.19 23.17
N CYS A 607 -12.88 -6.41 22.99
CA CYS A 607 -14.32 -6.65 22.81
C CYS A 607 -15.14 -6.05 23.96
N VAL A 608 -14.77 -6.34 25.20
CA VAL A 608 -15.46 -5.82 26.39
C VAL A 608 -15.41 -4.29 26.43
N ILE A 609 -14.24 -3.70 26.19
CA ILE A 609 -14.06 -2.25 26.14
C ILE A 609 -14.94 -1.62 25.06
N LEU A 610 -14.99 -2.17 23.85
CA LEU A 610 -15.82 -1.65 22.76
C LEU A 610 -17.31 -1.72 23.09
N VAL A 611 -17.77 -2.82 23.70
CA VAL A 611 -19.16 -2.95 24.17
C VAL A 611 -19.47 -1.94 25.27
N LEU A 612 -18.59 -1.80 26.28
CA LEU A 612 -18.76 -0.81 27.35
C LEU A 612 -18.85 0.61 26.79
N ILE A 613 -17.92 1.00 25.91
CA ILE A 613 -17.92 2.32 25.27
C ILE A 613 -19.19 2.53 24.44
N ALA A 614 -19.69 1.50 23.74
CA ALA A 614 -20.95 1.58 22.99
C ALA A 614 -22.16 1.87 23.89
N LEU A 615 -22.15 1.39 25.14
CA LEU A 615 -23.19 1.65 26.14
C LEU A 615 -22.99 2.98 26.88
N THR A 616 -21.75 3.46 27.04
CA THR A 616 -21.45 4.62 27.90
C THR A 616 -21.17 5.94 27.16
N ASP A 617 -20.80 5.91 25.88
CA ASP A 617 -20.46 7.14 25.11
C ASP A 617 -21.69 7.84 24.48
N LYS A 618 -22.89 7.29 24.68
CA LYS A 618 -24.14 7.81 24.15
C LYS A 618 -24.63 9.04 24.93
N LYS A 619 -25.22 10.01 24.22
CA LYS A 619 -25.67 11.29 24.78
C LYS A 619 -27.14 11.56 24.45
N PRO A 620 -27.80 12.53 25.12
CA PRO A 620 -29.21 12.83 24.87
C PRO A 620 -29.57 13.16 23.40
N CYS A 621 -28.60 13.62 22.59
CA CYS A 621 -28.82 13.87 21.17
C CYS A 621 -29.03 12.58 20.34
N ASP A 622 -28.70 11.39 20.86
CA ASP A 622 -28.98 10.11 20.18
C ASP A 622 -30.43 9.63 20.37
N ARG A 623 -31.17 10.20 21.33
CA ARG A 623 -32.56 9.83 21.64
C ARG A 623 -33.51 9.76 20.44
N PRO A 624 -33.44 10.64 19.43
CA PRO A 624 -34.29 10.55 18.24
C PRO A 624 -34.15 9.21 17.50
N LEU A 625 -32.92 8.69 17.39
CA LEU A 625 -32.66 7.39 16.79
C LEU A 625 -32.99 6.24 17.76
N GLU A 626 -32.67 6.38 19.05
CA GLU A 626 -32.99 5.37 20.07
C GLU A 626 -34.48 5.05 20.16
N LYS A 627 -35.34 6.08 20.07
CA LYS A 627 -36.80 5.93 20.06
C LYS A 627 -37.34 5.24 18.80
N LYS A 628 -36.57 5.23 17.70
CA LYS A 628 -36.94 4.61 16.42
C LYS A 628 -36.40 3.19 16.34
N PHE A 629 -36.92 2.30 17.21
CA PHE A 629 -36.48 0.91 17.32
C PHE A 629 -36.47 0.19 15.96
N LEU A 630 -37.55 0.30 15.17
CA LEU A 630 -37.63 -0.33 13.85
C LEU A 630 -36.51 0.13 12.91
N THR A 631 -36.16 1.42 12.92
CA THR A 631 -35.05 1.95 12.12
C THR A 631 -33.71 1.38 12.54
N ARG A 632 -33.49 1.18 13.85
CA ARG A 632 -32.26 0.55 14.36
C ARG A 632 -32.15 -0.89 13.93
N ILE A 633 -33.23 -1.66 14.09
CA ILE A 633 -33.27 -3.06 13.65
C ILE A 633 -33.09 -3.16 12.13
N MET A 634 -33.69 -2.27 11.33
CA MET A 634 -33.50 -2.30 9.88
C MET A 634 -32.08 -1.92 9.48
N GLY A 635 -31.44 -1.00 10.20
CA GLY A 635 -30.02 -0.71 10.01
C GLY A 635 -29.15 -1.93 10.29
N LEU A 636 -29.35 -2.58 11.44
CA LEU A 636 -28.62 -3.82 11.79
C LEU A 636 -28.89 -4.93 10.78
N PHE A 637 -30.14 -5.09 10.33
CA PHE A 637 -30.52 -6.05 9.31
C PHE A 637 -29.82 -5.78 7.98
N LEU A 638 -29.77 -4.53 7.51
CA LEU A 638 -29.05 -4.19 6.27
C LEU A 638 -27.54 -4.44 6.36
N LEU A 639 -26.93 -4.17 7.51
CA LEU A 639 -25.52 -4.49 7.75
C LEU A 639 -25.29 -6.01 7.80
N TYR A 640 -26.23 -6.78 8.37
CA TYR A 640 -26.20 -8.24 8.33
C TYR A 640 -26.38 -8.80 6.91
N ILE A 641 -27.27 -8.20 6.11
CA ILE A 641 -27.42 -8.56 4.69
C ILE A 641 -26.10 -8.38 3.94
N SER A 642 -25.32 -7.33 4.22
CA SER A 642 -23.98 -7.22 3.65
C SER A 642 -23.09 -8.42 3.99
N VAL A 643 -23.15 -8.96 5.21
CA VAL A 643 -22.40 -10.17 5.60
C VAL A 643 -22.87 -11.38 4.80
N CYS A 644 -24.18 -11.54 4.59
CA CYS A 644 -24.71 -12.59 3.73
C CYS A 644 -24.22 -12.44 2.28
N VAL A 645 -24.22 -11.22 1.73
CA VAL A 645 -23.73 -10.95 0.37
C VAL A 645 -22.23 -11.25 0.26
N ILE A 646 -21.41 -10.92 1.27
CA ILE A 646 -19.98 -11.30 1.32
C ILE A 646 -19.81 -12.81 1.18
N CYS A 647 -20.52 -13.57 2.02
CA CYS A 647 -20.43 -15.03 2.02
C CYS A 647 -20.90 -15.61 0.68
N PHE A 648 -22.00 -15.08 0.12
CA PHE A 648 -22.53 -15.48 -1.17
C PHE A 648 -21.56 -15.21 -2.32
N CYS A 649 -20.97 -14.00 -2.38
CA CYS A 649 -20.01 -13.65 -3.41
C CYS A 649 -18.80 -14.59 -3.38
N LEU A 650 -18.21 -14.83 -2.22
CA LEU A 650 -17.00 -15.67 -2.10
C LEU A 650 -17.30 -17.16 -2.23
N TYR A 651 -18.53 -17.58 -1.94
CA TYR A 651 -18.99 -18.92 -2.30
C TYR A 651 -18.96 -19.10 -3.83
N ILE A 652 -19.44 -18.12 -4.60
CA ILE A 652 -19.47 -18.20 -6.07
C ILE A 652 -18.08 -18.02 -6.70
N THR A 653 -17.30 -17.05 -6.22
CA THR A 653 -16.08 -16.61 -6.92
C THR A 653 -14.79 -17.25 -6.41
N TYR A 654 -14.80 -17.84 -5.21
CA TYR A 654 -13.58 -18.32 -4.53
C TYR A 654 -13.68 -19.80 -4.12
N THR A 655 -14.86 -20.29 -3.76
CA THR A 655 -15.00 -21.66 -3.25
C THR A 655 -14.98 -22.67 -4.39
N GLN A 656 -13.90 -23.44 -4.51
CA GLN A 656 -13.88 -24.64 -5.34
C GLN A 656 -14.69 -25.75 -4.67
N GLN A 657 -15.84 -26.11 -5.24
CA GLN A 657 -16.48 -27.36 -4.85
C GLN A 657 -15.76 -28.52 -5.54
N LYS A 658 -15.05 -29.33 -4.77
CA LYS A 658 -15.02 -30.77 -5.06
C LYS A 658 -16.38 -31.32 -4.63
N GLN A 659 -17.00 -32.17 -5.46
CA GLN A 659 -18.30 -32.78 -5.14
C GLN A 659 -18.30 -33.32 -3.70
N GLY A 660 -19.18 -32.79 -2.83
CA GLY A 660 -19.41 -33.29 -1.48
C GLY A 660 -18.89 -32.44 -0.30
N THR A 661 -18.17 -31.34 -0.49
CA THR A 661 -17.73 -30.47 0.63
C THR A 661 -18.63 -29.22 0.79
N ASP A 662 -19.42 -29.17 1.86
CA ASP A 662 -20.25 -28.01 2.24
C ASP A 662 -19.40 -27.01 3.07
N VAL A 663 -18.55 -26.21 2.41
CA VAL A 663 -17.68 -25.21 3.08
C VAL A 663 -17.72 -23.88 2.31
N ILE A 664 -17.63 -22.75 3.01
CA ILE A 664 -17.44 -21.42 2.43
C ILE A 664 -15.99 -20.99 2.67
N LEU A 665 -15.25 -20.66 1.61
CA LEU A 665 -13.84 -20.24 1.68
C LEU A 665 -13.66 -18.77 1.28
N GLY A 666 -12.50 -18.20 1.59
CA GLY A 666 -12.10 -16.83 1.19
C GLY A 666 -12.71 -15.70 2.02
N VAL A 667 -13.70 -15.97 2.88
CA VAL A 667 -14.30 -14.97 3.78
C VAL A 667 -13.35 -14.67 4.93
N GLN A 668 -12.85 -13.42 4.99
CA GLN A 668 -11.86 -13.00 5.97
C GLN A 668 -12.48 -12.06 7.01
N PRO A 669 -12.18 -12.22 8.32
CA PRO A 669 -12.79 -11.41 9.38
C PRO A 669 -12.65 -9.90 9.18
N ARG A 670 -11.56 -9.43 8.57
CA ARG A 670 -11.32 -8.01 8.29
C ARG A 670 -12.43 -7.35 7.45
N TYR A 671 -13.20 -8.11 6.68
CA TYR A 671 -14.34 -7.58 5.93
C TYR A 671 -15.45 -7.02 6.82
N LEU A 672 -15.46 -7.36 8.12
CA LEU A 672 -16.40 -6.82 9.12
C LEU A 672 -15.96 -5.47 9.71
N LEU A 673 -14.69 -5.06 9.57
CA LEU A 673 -14.16 -3.82 10.16
C LEU A 673 -14.97 -2.57 9.80
N PRO A 674 -15.41 -2.36 8.54
CA PRO A 674 -16.24 -1.22 8.17
C PRO A 674 -17.60 -1.18 8.89
N PHE A 675 -18.09 -2.32 9.36
CA PHE A 675 -19.40 -2.44 10.02
C PHE A 675 -19.34 -2.29 11.55
N VAL A 676 -18.17 -2.44 12.17
CA VAL A 676 -18.05 -2.39 13.64
C VAL A 676 -18.59 -1.07 14.20
N PHE A 677 -18.19 0.07 13.63
CA PHE A 677 -18.66 1.39 14.06
C PHE A 677 -20.20 1.55 13.95
N PRO A 678 -20.83 1.36 12.77
CA PRO A 678 -22.27 1.53 12.66
C PRO A 678 -23.06 0.51 13.48
N VAL A 679 -22.59 -0.75 13.63
CA VAL A 679 -23.22 -1.74 14.52
C VAL A 679 -23.20 -1.26 15.97
N LEU A 680 -22.05 -0.86 16.51
CA LEU A 680 -21.95 -0.36 17.88
C LEU A 680 -22.79 0.90 18.10
N MET A 681 -22.85 1.79 17.09
CA MET A 681 -23.71 2.98 17.14
C MET A 681 -25.21 2.63 17.16
N LEU A 682 -25.63 1.58 16.45
CA LEU A 682 -27.03 1.14 16.41
C LEU A 682 -27.42 0.27 17.59
N PHE A 683 -26.48 -0.47 18.18
CA PHE A 683 -26.73 -1.37 19.31
C PHE A 683 -26.79 -0.63 20.66
N GLY A 684 -25.87 0.31 20.89
CA GLY A 684 -25.76 1.03 22.17
C GLY A 684 -27.02 1.81 22.59
N SER A 685 -27.21 1.97 23.89
CA SER A 685 -28.27 2.83 24.46
C SER A 685 -27.69 3.75 25.55
N GLY A 686 -28.15 5.00 25.62
CA GLY A 686 -27.69 5.98 26.61
C GLY A 686 -28.13 5.74 28.05
N LEU A 687 -28.73 4.58 28.36
CA LEU A 687 -29.18 4.25 29.71
C LEU A 687 -28.01 4.13 30.70
N ALA A 688 -26.94 3.43 30.32
CA ALA A 688 -25.74 3.29 31.15
C ALA A 688 -25.01 4.63 31.36
N ALA A 689 -24.89 5.44 30.30
CA ALA A 689 -24.32 6.79 30.38
C ALA A 689 -25.07 7.70 31.38
N LYS A 690 -26.41 7.61 31.41
CA LYS A 690 -27.27 8.36 32.34
C LYS A 690 -27.07 7.92 33.79
N LEU A 691 -26.93 6.62 34.05
CA LEU A 691 -26.67 6.08 35.38
C LEU A 691 -25.32 6.57 35.93
N LEU A 692 -24.29 6.63 35.08
CA LEU A 692 -22.94 7.02 35.46
C LEU A 692 -22.71 8.55 35.55
N LYS A 693 -23.67 9.37 35.09
CA LYS A 693 -23.59 10.85 35.07
C LYS A 693 -22.29 11.34 34.42
N ILE A 694 -21.98 10.83 33.22
CA ILE A 694 -20.75 11.11 32.45
C ILE A 694 -20.78 12.53 31.83
N ASP A 695 -21.91 13.23 31.91
CA ASP A 695 -22.16 14.55 31.36
C ASP A 695 -21.37 15.70 32.00
N ARG A 696 -20.75 15.49 33.17
CA ARG A 696 -19.86 16.49 33.79
C ARG A 696 -18.53 16.59 33.05
N ASP A 697 -18.10 17.80 32.71
CA ASP A 697 -16.87 18.05 31.94
C ASP A 697 -15.63 17.31 32.46
N TRP A 698 -15.37 17.32 33.76
CA TRP A 698 -14.20 16.64 34.33
C TRP A 698 -14.32 15.11 34.24
N LYS A 699 -15.54 14.55 34.36
CA LYS A 699 -15.80 13.12 34.17
C LYS A 699 -15.64 12.71 32.72
N GLN A 700 -16.09 13.55 31.77
CA GLN A 700 -15.88 13.31 30.34
C GLN A 700 -14.39 13.26 29.99
N ARG A 701 -13.55 14.10 30.61
CA ARG A 701 -12.09 14.08 30.40
C ARG A 701 -11.48 12.75 30.85
N ILE A 702 -11.82 12.31 32.07
CA ILE A 702 -11.34 11.03 32.62
C ILE A 702 -11.86 9.86 31.77
N TYR A 703 -13.15 9.86 31.45
CA TYR A 703 -13.78 8.85 30.62
C TYR A 703 -13.11 8.72 29.25
N ASN A 704 -12.92 9.83 28.52
CA ASN A 704 -12.25 9.81 27.23
C ASN A 704 -10.79 9.35 27.36
N GLY A 705 -10.10 9.73 28.45
CA GLY A 705 -8.75 9.25 28.75
C GLY A 705 -8.71 7.72 28.91
N LEU A 706 -9.60 7.14 29.72
CA LEU A 706 -9.71 5.69 29.91
C LEU A 706 -10.14 4.97 28.62
N ALA A 707 -11.06 5.57 27.86
CA ALA A 707 -11.55 5.03 26.60
C ALA A 707 -10.44 4.96 25.53
N PHE A 708 -9.49 5.90 25.52
CA PHE A 708 -8.30 5.78 24.68
C PHE A 708 -7.24 4.85 25.27
N LEU A 709 -7.01 4.90 26.59
CA LEU A 709 -5.94 4.15 27.25
C LEU A 709 -6.08 2.64 27.01
N GLY A 710 -7.27 2.07 27.20
CA GLY A 710 -7.50 0.62 27.05
C GLY A 710 -7.13 0.09 25.65
N PRO A 711 -7.76 0.59 24.57
CA PRO A 711 -7.42 0.20 23.20
C PRO A 711 -5.96 0.50 22.83
N LEU A 712 -5.38 1.62 23.29
CA LEU A 712 -3.99 1.94 23.01
C LEU A 712 -3.02 0.96 23.67
N VAL A 713 -3.25 0.58 24.93
CA VAL A 713 -2.42 -0.43 25.60
C VAL A 713 -2.46 -1.75 24.85
N ILE A 714 -3.65 -2.17 24.41
CA ILE A 714 -3.81 -3.40 23.62
C ILE A 714 -3.11 -3.26 22.27
N LEU A 715 -3.27 -2.14 21.58
CA LEU A 715 -2.58 -1.84 20.31
C LEU A 715 -1.07 -1.90 20.44
N PHE A 716 -0.48 -1.20 21.40
CA PHE A 716 0.97 -1.21 21.60
C PHE A 716 1.46 -2.59 22.05
N ASN A 717 0.68 -3.34 22.83
CA ASN A 717 1.00 -4.72 23.20
C ASN A 717 1.03 -5.62 21.96
N VAL A 718 0.00 -5.57 21.11
CA VAL A 718 -0.07 -6.34 19.85
C VAL A 718 1.09 -5.98 18.93
N ILE A 719 1.39 -4.68 18.74
CA ILE A 719 2.55 -4.24 17.96
C ILE A 719 3.84 -4.82 18.54
N TYR A 720 4.00 -4.78 19.87
CA TYR A 720 5.18 -5.32 20.51
C TYR A 720 5.31 -6.82 20.31
N THR A 721 4.27 -7.60 20.60
CA THR A 721 4.32 -9.07 20.52
C THR A 721 4.45 -9.57 19.10
N VAL A 722 3.73 -8.99 18.15
CA VAL A 722 3.64 -9.54 16.78
C VAL A 722 4.74 -9.00 15.87
N CYS A 723 5.31 -7.83 16.16
CA CYS A 723 6.35 -7.20 15.35
C CYS A 723 7.65 -6.99 16.14
N ILE A 724 7.62 -6.19 17.21
CA ILE A 724 8.88 -5.73 17.86
C ILE A 724 9.66 -6.87 18.54
N SER A 725 8.96 -7.84 19.12
CA SER A 725 9.60 -8.94 19.86
C SER A 725 10.31 -9.93 18.94
N LYS A 726 9.99 -9.94 17.65
CA LYS A 726 10.62 -10.79 16.64
C LYS A 726 11.99 -10.27 16.23
N PHE A 727 12.30 -9.01 16.52
CA PHE A 727 13.63 -8.46 16.23
C PHE A 727 14.70 -9.12 17.09
N THR A 728 15.71 -9.69 16.42
CA THR A 728 16.90 -10.31 17.01
C THR A 728 18.10 -9.37 17.02
#